data_AF-A0A800MHS7-F1
#
_entry.id   AF-A0A800MHS7-F1
#
_cell.length_a   1.000
_cell.length_b   1.000
_cell.length_c   1.000
_cell.angle_alpha   90.00
_cell.angle_beta   90.00
_cell.angle_gamma   90.00
#
_symmetry.space_group_name_H-M   'P 1'
#
loop_
_entity.id
_entity.type
_entity.pdbx_description
1 polymer ?
#
loop_
_entity_poly.entity_id
_entity_poly.type
_entity_poly.pdbx_seq_one_letter_code
_entity_poly.pdbx_strand_id
1 'polypeptide(L)'
;MSRHSPTSIIHQPSITTMQLSNLVSQEKWQEFDSAWKDGMADADLKDVLAALALAASKKRIARCVPLAREHANLLEADGQAENAARIIGATLLAGGNRPELSEHLRRLVDAAFSSEDWWVACRTLTGFDGESTDLRGPWKALSRFLAFTPKSLILHPGGWGVGEILSRDDSAQEIEVRFHDGRKDDFPLRTAVEIFDPLQEGDLKARHFRDAEGLKKEVKKEPLEVLRALAEQANGSITTNNIKTAMANIGIEGSAWSAWWRKARKLAENSEWFEVSGSAQKAIIRLLTAAKDPSEALRRQLKMSANLADVHRRVRDLLATAKDGDPLRKIALDELAIAAEDETESRAERLAAWLLLRDYTGATPEALMPAIEDLVNTEPTSDPSTPHPLWALFQQLPSAKDQERATHLLQEVFGDAWMDHALENLSHAAPGMVRPLFDMLVKAGFRDDVREVYRGLLARPLRAPALLVTLAANFEKEELPDVFPTPPQRAQALLTLASQLFSTRRGNPHLTRVCTRLTDVLSKGEPSLVQRLLETSDMPSLRGATLICSRGVDPDLDRAVTAAALSHDRHFFAVQTGPFWEGKTTWTTKIGLERRSGELRELTETKIPANEVAIGKAAAYGDLSENAEWEAAMEEQRNLTQRAMDMEAELRETDLLENVVLPDGAAAPGTKVMYREAGGREREVAILGPWDGEFWDGVQVVSYRAPLAAGLLGTSAGETADLVLPSGEEQVEVLSVTPLVLE
;
A
#
# COMPACT_ATOMS: atom_id res chain seq x y z
N MET A 1 37.81 -23.30 46.87
CA MET A 1 36.77 -22.27 46.69
C MET A 1 36.69 -21.97 45.19
N SER A 2 35.69 -22.53 44.50
CA SER A 2 34.64 -21.74 43.81
C SER A 2 35.03 -21.38 42.36
N ARG A 3 34.30 -21.67 41.28
CA ARG A 3 33.04 -22.38 41.00
C ARG A 3 33.17 -22.81 39.53
N HIS A 4 33.05 -24.11 39.23
CA HIS A 4 32.74 -24.57 37.87
C HIS A 4 31.28 -24.98 37.86
N SER A 5 30.46 -24.15 37.20
CA SER A 5 29.06 -24.44 36.95
C SER A 5 28.96 -25.62 35.97
N PRO A 6 28.25 -26.70 36.30
CA PRO A 6 27.98 -27.74 35.33
C PRO A 6 26.95 -27.22 34.33
N THR A 7 27.33 -27.22 33.06
CA THR A 7 26.49 -26.99 31.90
C THR A 7 25.24 -27.88 32.01
N SER A 8 24.07 -27.28 32.21
CA SER A 8 22.79 -27.96 32.07
C SER A 8 22.65 -28.40 30.62
N ILE A 9 23.00 -29.66 30.35
CA ILE A 9 22.57 -30.37 29.17
C ILE A 9 21.06 -30.44 29.27
N ILE A 10 20.38 -29.57 28.53
CA ILE A 10 18.96 -29.72 28.24
C ILE A 10 18.87 -31.06 27.51
N HIS A 11 18.35 -32.08 28.19
CA HIS A 11 17.95 -33.32 27.55
C HIS A 11 16.93 -32.94 26.47
N GLN A 12 17.39 -32.95 25.21
CA GLN A 12 16.50 -33.13 24.08
C GLN A 12 15.74 -34.43 24.34
N PRO A 13 14.39 -34.44 24.38
CA PRO A 13 13.66 -35.69 24.33
C PRO A 13 14.03 -36.34 22.99
N SER A 14 14.65 -37.51 23.08
CA SER A 14 15.12 -38.31 21.96
C SER A 14 14.03 -38.50 20.90
N ILE A 15 14.42 -38.35 19.63
CA ILE A 15 13.64 -38.44 18.38
C ILE A 15 13.09 -39.86 18.09
N THR A 16 12.89 -40.69 19.12
CA THR A 16 12.63 -42.11 18.95
C THR A 16 11.23 -42.43 19.43
N THR A 17 10.33 -42.58 18.46
CA THR A 17 9.16 -43.48 18.33
C THR A 17 8.02 -42.68 17.69
N MET A 18 7.91 -42.73 16.36
CA MET A 18 6.67 -42.28 15.71
C MET A 18 5.52 -43.14 16.24
N GLN A 19 4.57 -42.52 16.93
CA GLN A 19 3.38 -43.22 17.38
C GLN A 19 2.54 -43.66 16.16
N LEU A 20 2.34 -44.96 16.01
CA LEU A 20 1.51 -45.62 15.00
C LEU A 20 0.12 -44.99 14.92
N SER A 21 -0.45 -44.63 16.07
CA SER A 21 -1.75 -43.96 16.16
C SER A 21 -1.77 -42.61 15.43
N ASN A 22 -0.67 -41.86 15.43
CA ASN A 22 -0.56 -40.59 14.69
C ASN A 22 -0.48 -40.81 13.17
N LEU A 23 0.25 -41.83 12.71
CA LEU A 23 0.33 -42.15 11.28
C LEU A 23 -1.04 -42.56 10.72
N VAL A 24 -1.82 -43.31 11.51
CA VAL A 24 -3.20 -43.65 11.16
C VAL A 24 -4.09 -42.40 11.12
N SER A 25 -3.93 -41.45 12.05
CA SER A 25 -4.77 -40.22 12.12
C SER A 25 -4.63 -39.36 10.86
N GLN A 26 -3.39 -39.27 10.36
CA GLN A 26 -2.99 -38.54 9.16
C GLN A 26 -3.19 -39.33 7.85
N GLU A 27 -3.68 -40.57 7.93
CA GLU A 27 -3.89 -41.47 6.77
C GLU A 27 -2.61 -41.80 5.99
N LYS A 28 -1.45 -41.76 6.65
CA LYS A 28 -0.15 -42.11 6.09
C LYS A 28 0.10 -43.62 6.16
N TRP A 29 -0.67 -44.40 5.39
CA TRP A 29 -0.70 -45.86 5.50
C TRP A 29 0.58 -46.58 5.08
N GLN A 30 1.39 -46.00 4.19
CA GLN A 30 2.69 -46.58 3.80
C GLN A 30 3.72 -46.45 4.92
N GLU A 31 3.86 -45.24 5.49
CA GLU A 31 4.73 -44.98 6.63
C GLU A 31 4.31 -45.81 7.85
N PHE A 32 2.99 -45.95 8.08
CA PHE A 32 2.43 -46.78 9.14
C PHE A 32 2.82 -48.26 9.03
N ASP A 33 2.70 -48.87 7.84
CA ASP A 33 3.04 -50.28 7.66
C ASP A 33 4.54 -50.53 7.91
N SER A 34 5.41 -49.62 7.46
CA SER A 34 6.86 -49.71 7.71
C SER A 34 7.15 -49.56 9.20
N ALA A 35 6.65 -48.49 9.82
CA ALA A 35 6.88 -48.21 11.22
C ALA A 35 6.39 -49.33 12.14
N TRP A 36 5.24 -49.94 11.84
CA TRP A 36 4.74 -51.07 12.62
C TRP A 36 5.68 -52.27 12.50
N LYS A 37 6.06 -52.65 11.27
CA LYS A 37 6.96 -53.81 11.03
C LYS A 37 8.33 -53.63 11.66
N ASP A 38 8.93 -52.47 11.45
CA ASP A 38 10.27 -52.16 11.97
C ASP A 38 10.29 -52.08 13.49
N GLY A 39 9.15 -51.73 14.10
CA GLY A 39 8.99 -51.55 15.55
C GLY A 39 8.37 -52.73 16.30
N MET A 40 7.99 -53.86 15.68
CA MET A 40 7.20 -54.91 16.36
C MET A 40 7.83 -55.46 17.65
N ALA A 41 9.15 -55.55 17.74
CA ALA A 41 9.82 -56.10 18.92
C ALA A 41 9.79 -55.16 20.13
N ASP A 42 9.85 -53.83 19.88
CA ASP A 42 10.00 -52.80 20.93
C ASP A 42 8.79 -51.85 20.98
N ALA A 43 7.68 -52.19 20.30
CA ALA A 43 6.52 -51.32 20.18
C ALA A 43 5.82 -51.09 21.51
N ASP A 44 5.50 -49.82 21.81
CA ASP A 44 4.62 -49.49 22.92
C ASP A 44 3.21 -50.04 22.67
N LEU A 45 2.81 -51.03 23.45
CA LEU A 45 1.50 -51.68 23.37
C LEU A 45 0.35 -50.67 23.41
N LYS A 46 0.48 -49.56 24.17
CA LYS A 46 -0.57 -48.54 24.23
C LYS A 46 -0.79 -47.88 22.87
N ASP A 47 0.28 -47.56 22.17
CA ASP A 47 0.24 -46.93 20.85
C ASP A 47 -0.30 -47.88 19.77
N VAL A 48 0.09 -49.17 19.82
CA VAL A 48 -0.44 -50.21 18.94
C VAL A 48 -1.96 -50.35 19.08
N LEU A 49 -2.45 -50.42 20.33
CA LEU A 49 -3.89 -50.53 20.61
C LEU A 49 -4.66 -49.27 20.15
N ALA A 50 -4.09 -48.08 20.38
CA ALA A 50 -4.66 -46.82 19.89
C ALA A 50 -4.72 -46.78 18.35
N ALA A 51 -3.68 -47.24 17.67
CA ALA A 51 -3.63 -47.30 16.22
C ALA A 51 -4.69 -48.25 15.62
N LEU A 52 -4.90 -49.41 16.25
CA LEU A 52 -5.98 -50.35 15.87
C LEU A 52 -7.37 -49.72 16.03
N ALA A 53 -7.63 -49.05 17.15
CA ALA A 53 -8.89 -48.37 17.39
C ALA A 53 -9.16 -47.27 16.34
N LEU A 54 -8.13 -46.50 15.99
CA LEU A 54 -8.24 -45.44 14.99
C LEU A 54 -8.41 -45.98 13.56
N ALA A 55 -7.72 -47.08 13.24
CA ALA A 55 -7.91 -47.76 11.97
C ALA A 55 -9.33 -48.31 11.85
N ALA A 56 -9.93 -48.77 12.96
CA ALA A 56 -11.33 -49.17 13.03
C ALA A 56 -12.29 -48.01 12.73
N SER A 57 -12.11 -46.85 13.38
CA SER A 57 -12.97 -45.68 13.16
C SER A 57 -12.89 -45.15 11.73
N LYS A 58 -11.73 -45.31 11.08
CA LYS A 58 -11.52 -44.99 9.65
C LYS A 58 -11.96 -46.10 8.68
N LYS A 59 -12.57 -47.19 9.17
CA LYS A 59 -12.99 -48.38 8.38
C LYS A 59 -11.83 -49.07 7.63
N ARG A 60 -10.63 -49.05 8.20
CA ARG A 60 -9.39 -49.60 7.63
C ARG A 60 -8.78 -50.75 8.44
N ILE A 61 -9.44 -51.21 9.50
CA ILE A 61 -8.98 -52.31 10.36
C ILE A 61 -8.58 -53.58 9.60
N ALA A 62 -9.24 -53.89 8.48
CA ALA A 62 -8.90 -55.03 7.64
C ALA A 62 -7.43 -55.05 7.17
N ARG A 63 -6.81 -53.87 6.99
CA ARG A 63 -5.39 -53.71 6.65
C ARG A 63 -4.47 -54.11 7.81
N CYS A 64 -4.90 -53.85 9.04
CA CYS A 64 -4.08 -54.09 10.24
C CYS A 64 -4.09 -55.55 10.69
N VAL A 65 -5.08 -56.35 10.28
CA VAL A 65 -5.24 -57.73 10.75
C VAL A 65 -4.00 -58.61 10.53
N PRO A 66 -3.33 -58.60 9.36
CA PRO A 66 -2.10 -59.39 9.17
C PRO A 66 -0.97 -58.93 10.11
N LEU A 67 -0.74 -57.62 10.22
CA LEU A 67 0.29 -57.04 11.09
C LEU A 67 0.03 -57.34 12.57
N ALA A 68 -1.22 -57.25 13.01
CA ALA A 68 -1.62 -57.56 14.37
C ALA A 68 -1.42 -59.04 14.73
N ARG A 69 -1.67 -59.95 13.78
CA ARG A 69 -1.41 -61.38 13.96
C ARG A 69 0.07 -61.69 14.05
N GLU A 70 0.87 -61.12 13.16
CA GLU A 70 2.32 -61.29 13.15
C GLU A 70 2.94 -60.76 14.46
N HIS A 71 2.55 -59.56 14.87
CA HIS A 71 2.98 -58.97 16.15
C HIS A 71 2.56 -59.83 17.34
N ALA A 72 1.32 -60.33 17.40
CA ALA A 72 0.88 -61.20 18.48
C ALA A 72 1.65 -62.53 18.54
N ASN A 73 1.99 -63.12 17.39
CA ASN A 73 2.80 -64.35 17.35
C ASN A 73 4.23 -64.12 17.89
N LEU A 74 4.83 -62.97 17.60
CA LEU A 74 6.15 -62.60 18.13
C LEU A 74 6.11 -62.45 19.64
N LEU A 75 5.12 -61.69 20.16
CA LEU A 75 4.94 -61.51 21.60
C LEU A 75 4.68 -62.84 22.32
N GLU A 76 3.91 -63.74 21.72
CA GLU A 76 3.67 -65.06 22.29
C GLU A 76 4.97 -65.89 22.35
N ALA A 77 5.78 -65.87 21.28
CA ALA A 77 7.08 -66.55 21.26
C ALA A 77 8.04 -66.05 22.35
N ASP A 78 7.94 -64.75 22.67
CA ASP A 78 8.69 -64.09 23.75
C ASP A 78 8.05 -64.28 25.15
N GLY A 79 7.04 -65.14 25.27
CA GLY A 79 6.35 -65.44 26.54
C GLY A 79 5.39 -64.35 27.01
N GLN A 80 5.08 -63.35 26.18
CA GLN A 80 4.16 -62.26 26.48
C GLN A 80 2.74 -62.54 25.95
N ALA A 81 2.20 -63.72 26.28
CA ALA A 81 0.89 -64.17 25.83
C ALA A 81 -0.25 -63.19 26.18
N GLU A 82 -0.16 -62.49 27.32
CA GLU A 82 -1.14 -61.45 27.68
C GLU A 82 -1.12 -60.26 26.71
N ASN A 83 0.06 -59.73 26.36
CA ASN A 83 0.19 -58.60 25.44
C ASN A 83 -0.27 -59.00 24.03
N ALA A 84 0.06 -60.22 23.60
CA ALA A 84 -0.45 -60.81 22.37
C ALA A 84 -1.98 -60.89 22.38
N ALA A 85 -2.60 -61.36 23.47
CA ALA A 85 -4.05 -61.43 23.62
C ALA A 85 -4.69 -60.03 23.53
N ARG A 86 -4.05 -59.01 24.11
CA ARG A 86 -4.53 -57.62 24.03
C ARG A 86 -4.58 -57.10 22.59
N ILE A 87 -3.55 -57.35 21.79
CA ILE A 87 -3.51 -56.95 20.37
C ILE A 87 -4.59 -57.66 19.55
N ILE A 88 -4.70 -58.99 19.68
CA ILE A 88 -5.70 -59.77 18.93
C ILE A 88 -7.11 -59.40 19.36
N GLY A 89 -7.35 -59.28 20.67
CA GLY A 89 -8.66 -58.93 21.21
C GLY A 89 -9.11 -57.53 20.80
N ALA A 90 -8.21 -56.54 20.80
CA ALA A 90 -8.51 -55.21 20.26
C ALA A 90 -8.82 -55.25 18.77
N THR A 91 -8.07 -56.03 17.99
CA THR A 91 -8.30 -56.23 16.56
C THR A 91 -9.65 -56.88 16.28
N LEU A 92 -10.04 -57.88 17.09
CA LEU A 92 -11.32 -58.58 17.01
C LEU A 92 -12.51 -57.65 17.32
N LEU A 93 -12.40 -56.82 18.37
CA LEU A 93 -13.41 -55.80 18.70
C LEU A 93 -13.58 -54.78 17.58
N ALA A 94 -12.47 -54.37 16.96
CA ALA A 94 -12.42 -53.36 15.91
C ALA A 94 -12.91 -53.86 14.53
N GLY A 95 -12.68 -55.14 14.21
CA GLY A 95 -12.84 -55.70 12.85
C GLY A 95 -14.05 -56.60 12.62
N GLY A 96 -14.87 -56.84 13.65
CA GLY A 96 -15.98 -57.80 13.60
C GLY A 96 -15.53 -59.24 13.84
N ASN A 97 -16.48 -60.17 13.87
CA ASN A 97 -16.20 -61.57 14.19
C ASN A 97 -15.46 -62.26 13.02
N ARG A 98 -14.20 -62.67 13.26
CA ARG A 98 -13.42 -63.53 12.36
C ARG A 98 -13.04 -64.79 13.14
N PRO A 99 -13.51 -65.99 12.72
CA PRO A 99 -13.26 -67.23 13.44
C PRO A 99 -11.77 -67.47 13.78
N GLU A 100 -10.88 -67.16 12.83
CA GLU A 100 -9.42 -67.27 13.00
C GLU A 100 -8.87 -66.41 14.13
N LEU A 101 -9.41 -65.19 14.32
CA LEU A 101 -8.98 -64.30 15.40
C LEU A 101 -9.54 -64.74 16.75
N SER A 102 -10.77 -65.28 16.77
CA SER A 102 -11.36 -65.85 17.99
C SER A 102 -10.60 -67.09 18.45
N GLU A 103 -10.24 -68.00 17.55
CA GLU A 103 -9.42 -69.18 17.88
C GLU A 103 -8.03 -68.77 18.39
N HIS A 104 -7.40 -67.82 17.71
CA HIS A 104 -6.10 -67.29 18.13
C HIS A 104 -6.19 -66.63 19.52
N LEU A 105 -7.20 -65.79 19.76
CA LEU A 105 -7.39 -65.13 21.04
C LEU A 105 -7.58 -66.13 22.17
N ARG A 106 -8.37 -67.19 21.95
CA ARG A 106 -8.61 -68.23 22.96
C ARG A 106 -7.31 -68.89 23.40
N ARG A 107 -6.50 -69.31 22.43
CA ARG A 107 -5.18 -69.91 22.68
C ARG A 107 -4.28 -68.99 23.50
N LEU A 108 -4.23 -67.71 23.17
CA LEU A 108 -3.42 -66.71 23.87
C LEU A 108 -3.92 -66.46 25.29
N VAL A 109 -5.24 -66.37 25.48
CA VAL A 109 -5.86 -66.17 26.80
C VAL A 109 -5.63 -67.37 27.71
N ASP A 110 -5.77 -68.60 27.21
CA ASP A 110 -5.47 -69.81 27.97
C ASP A 110 -3.97 -69.87 28.32
N ALA A 111 -3.08 -69.53 27.38
CA ALA A 111 -1.64 -69.47 27.64
C ALA A 111 -1.27 -68.40 28.68
N ALA A 112 -1.98 -67.26 28.70
CA ALA A 112 -1.70 -66.15 29.60
C ALA A 112 -2.22 -66.37 31.03
N PHE A 113 -3.38 -66.98 31.19
CA PHE A 113 -4.10 -66.95 32.47
C PHE A 113 -4.48 -68.33 33.05
N SER A 114 -4.25 -69.43 32.33
CA SER A 114 -4.68 -70.76 32.82
C SER A 114 -4.09 -71.19 34.16
N SER A 115 -2.92 -70.66 34.53
CA SER A 115 -2.24 -70.93 35.80
C SER A 115 -2.69 -70.05 36.96
N GLU A 116 -3.53 -69.05 36.71
CA GLU A 116 -3.95 -68.06 37.71
C GLU A 116 -5.12 -68.59 38.55
N ASP A 117 -5.05 -68.44 39.88
CA ASP A 117 -6.07 -68.94 40.80
C ASP A 117 -7.46 -68.30 40.56
N TRP A 118 -7.49 -67.05 40.10
CA TRP A 118 -8.72 -66.30 39.80
C TRP A 118 -9.36 -66.68 38.45
N TRP A 119 -8.63 -67.39 37.58
CA TRP A 119 -9.06 -67.64 36.20
C TRP A 119 -10.34 -68.48 36.10
N VAL A 120 -10.48 -69.50 36.96
CA VAL A 120 -11.65 -70.40 36.95
C VAL A 120 -12.95 -69.64 37.19
N ALA A 121 -12.96 -68.73 38.16
CA ALA A 121 -14.11 -67.88 38.44
C ALA A 121 -14.32 -66.83 37.33
N CYS A 122 -13.23 -66.23 36.84
CA CYS A 122 -13.27 -65.23 35.78
C CYS A 122 -13.80 -65.76 34.44
N ARG A 123 -13.47 -67.00 34.05
CA ARG A 123 -13.99 -67.63 32.82
C ARG A 123 -15.51 -67.64 32.77
N THR A 124 -16.13 -68.01 33.88
CA THR A 124 -17.59 -68.06 34.02
C THR A 124 -18.19 -66.66 33.99
N LEU A 125 -17.54 -65.70 34.67
CA LEU A 125 -17.98 -64.31 34.74
C LEU A 125 -17.91 -63.59 33.39
N THR A 126 -16.85 -63.83 32.63
CA THR A 126 -16.58 -63.14 31.35
C THR A 126 -17.17 -63.86 30.15
N GLY A 127 -17.59 -65.12 30.28
CA GLY A 127 -18.10 -65.92 29.15
C GLY A 127 -16.99 -66.55 28.29
N PHE A 128 -15.81 -66.77 28.86
CA PHE A 128 -14.74 -67.62 28.30
C PHE A 128 -14.94 -69.10 28.73
N ASP A 129 -16.17 -69.59 28.64
CA ASP A 129 -16.57 -70.95 29.01
C ASP A 129 -16.07 -72.01 28.01
N GLY A 130 -15.75 -71.61 26.78
CA GLY A 130 -15.29 -72.50 25.72
C GLY A 130 -16.35 -72.83 24.67
N GLU A 131 -17.61 -72.43 24.89
CA GLU A 131 -18.72 -72.73 23.98
C GLU A 131 -18.98 -71.58 22.99
N SER A 132 -18.62 -70.35 23.34
CA SER A 132 -18.83 -69.18 22.47
C SER A 132 -17.91 -69.17 21.23
N THR A 133 -18.52 -69.08 20.04
CA THR A 133 -17.81 -68.88 18.77
C THR A 133 -17.44 -67.41 18.50
N ASP A 134 -18.06 -66.47 19.21
CA ASP A 134 -17.79 -65.04 19.11
C ASP A 134 -17.20 -64.51 20.43
N LEU A 135 -15.90 -64.24 20.42
CA LEU A 135 -15.18 -63.82 21.61
C LEU A 135 -15.16 -62.29 21.80
N ARG A 136 -15.93 -61.51 21.02
CA ARG A 136 -15.99 -60.04 21.20
C ARG A 136 -16.55 -59.65 22.58
N GLY A 137 -17.72 -60.18 22.92
CA GLY A 137 -18.36 -59.96 24.22
C GLY A 137 -17.47 -60.45 25.37
N PRO A 138 -17.00 -61.71 25.31
CA PRO A 138 -16.10 -62.25 26.32
C PRO A 138 -14.81 -61.45 26.51
N TRP A 139 -14.14 -61.09 25.42
CA TRP A 139 -12.93 -60.28 25.49
C TRP A 139 -13.18 -58.89 26.08
N LYS A 140 -14.31 -58.25 25.76
CA LYS A 140 -14.68 -56.96 26.35
C LYS A 140 -14.85 -57.08 27.87
N ALA A 141 -15.51 -58.14 28.34
CA ALA A 141 -15.69 -58.41 29.75
C ALA A 141 -14.35 -58.70 30.45
N LEU A 142 -13.51 -59.55 29.85
CA LEU A 142 -12.19 -59.88 30.38
C LEU A 142 -11.26 -58.66 30.43
N SER A 143 -11.26 -57.82 29.39
CA SER A 143 -10.47 -56.59 29.37
C SER A 143 -10.84 -55.63 30.51
N ARG A 144 -12.14 -55.51 30.81
CA ARG A 144 -12.61 -54.70 31.95
C ARG A 144 -12.19 -55.31 33.28
N PHE A 145 -12.36 -56.62 33.42
CA PHE A 145 -11.93 -57.36 34.62
C PHE A 145 -10.43 -57.16 34.90
N LEU A 146 -9.57 -57.32 33.89
CA LEU A 146 -8.13 -57.12 34.01
C LEU A 146 -7.76 -55.67 34.37
N ALA A 147 -8.55 -54.69 33.93
CA ALA A 147 -8.35 -53.28 34.27
C ALA A 147 -8.81 -52.92 35.70
N PHE A 148 -9.61 -53.76 36.34
CA PHE A 148 -10.08 -53.53 37.71
C PHE A 148 -9.05 -53.99 38.73
N THR A 149 -8.07 -53.13 38.98
CA THR A 149 -7.07 -53.30 40.05
C THR A 149 -7.22 -52.22 41.11
N PRO A 150 -6.77 -52.46 42.36
CA PRO A 150 -6.77 -51.42 43.39
C PRO A 150 -6.06 -50.13 42.89
N LYS A 151 -6.65 -48.97 43.19
CA LYS A 151 -6.28 -47.61 42.72
C LYS A 151 -6.62 -47.29 41.26
N SER A 152 -7.17 -48.24 40.51
CA SER A 152 -7.70 -47.95 39.18
C SER A 152 -8.96 -47.11 39.27
N LEU A 153 -9.10 -46.18 38.33
CA LEU A 153 -10.26 -45.31 38.24
C LEU A 153 -11.25 -45.87 37.22
N ILE A 154 -12.53 -45.73 37.54
CA ILE A 154 -13.64 -46.19 36.73
C ILE A 154 -14.67 -45.08 36.57
N LEU A 155 -15.48 -45.16 35.52
CA LEU A 155 -16.61 -44.28 35.27
C LEU A 155 -17.91 -45.07 35.37
N HIS A 156 -18.85 -44.57 36.18
CA HIS A 156 -20.21 -45.09 36.20
C HIS A 156 -21.08 -44.35 35.17
N PRO A 157 -21.58 -45.02 34.12
CA PRO A 157 -22.31 -44.35 33.03
C PRO A 157 -23.66 -43.80 33.46
N GLY A 158 -24.28 -44.35 34.51
CA GLY A 158 -25.55 -43.89 35.07
C GLY A 158 -25.48 -42.64 35.98
N GLY A 159 -24.41 -41.83 35.87
CA GLY A 159 -24.36 -40.50 36.48
C GLY A 159 -23.72 -40.40 37.87
N TRP A 160 -23.16 -41.48 38.40
CA TRP A 160 -22.45 -41.47 39.70
C TRP A 160 -20.99 -40.98 39.58
N GLY A 161 -20.56 -40.66 38.35
CA GLY A 161 -19.28 -40.04 38.07
C GLY A 161 -18.10 -41.01 38.18
N VAL A 162 -16.92 -40.46 38.48
CA VAL A 162 -15.66 -41.20 38.61
C VAL A 162 -15.58 -41.86 39.99
N GLY A 163 -15.17 -43.12 40.01
CA GLY A 163 -14.85 -43.86 41.23
C GLY A 163 -13.45 -44.46 41.19
N GLU A 164 -12.90 -44.74 42.36
CA GLU A 164 -11.63 -45.43 42.57
C GLU A 164 -11.88 -46.79 43.21
N ILE A 165 -11.30 -47.84 42.63
CA ILE A 165 -11.35 -49.18 43.20
C ILE A 165 -10.41 -49.22 44.40
N LEU A 166 -10.96 -49.45 45.59
CA LEU A 166 -10.19 -49.55 46.84
C LEU A 166 -9.59 -50.93 47.01
N SER A 167 -10.39 -51.97 46.74
CA SER A 167 -10.01 -53.36 46.86
C SER A 167 -10.77 -54.23 45.86
N ARG A 168 -10.19 -55.39 45.53
CA ARG A 168 -10.82 -56.45 44.74
C ARG A 168 -10.62 -57.77 45.47
N ASP A 169 -11.71 -58.44 45.78
CA ASP A 169 -11.70 -59.78 46.36
C ASP A 169 -12.13 -60.79 45.30
N ASP A 170 -11.15 -61.48 44.72
CA ASP A 170 -11.38 -62.50 43.69
C ASP A 170 -12.04 -63.77 44.27
N SER A 171 -11.97 -64.02 45.58
CA SER A 171 -12.64 -65.17 46.23
C SER A 171 -14.12 -64.87 46.54
N ALA A 172 -14.40 -63.68 47.08
CA ALA A 172 -15.76 -63.21 47.34
C ALA A 172 -16.49 -62.72 46.07
N GLN A 173 -15.75 -62.52 44.97
CA GLN A 173 -16.25 -62.00 43.70
C GLN A 173 -16.83 -60.58 43.83
N GLU A 174 -16.19 -59.72 44.61
CA GLU A 174 -16.63 -58.34 44.89
C GLU A 174 -15.51 -57.31 44.70
N ILE A 175 -15.90 -56.07 44.38
CA ILE A 175 -15.00 -54.90 44.40
C ILE A 175 -15.59 -53.80 45.27
N GLU A 176 -14.72 -53.14 46.04
CA GLU A 176 -15.08 -51.93 46.79
C GLU A 176 -14.71 -50.70 45.96
N VAL A 177 -15.66 -49.80 45.73
CA VAL A 177 -15.45 -48.58 44.93
C VAL A 177 -15.78 -47.34 45.75
N ARG A 178 -14.89 -46.33 45.71
CA ARG A 178 -15.11 -44.99 46.26
C ARG A 178 -15.39 -43.97 45.16
N PHE A 179 -16.56 -43.35 45.16
CA PHE A 179 -16.94 -42.29 44.22
C PHE A 179 -16.49 -40.89 44.64
N HIS A 180 -16.59 -39.94 43.73
CA HIS A 180 -16.12 -38.56 43.88
C HIS A 180 -16.83 -37.76 44.99
N ASP A 181 -18.04 -38.18 45.38
CA ASP A 181 -18.82 -37.61 46.48
C ASP A 181 -18.42 -38.17 47.85
N GLY A 182 -17.46 -39.11 47.88
CA GLY A 182 -16.99 -39.80 49.08
C GLY A 182 -17.77 -41.07 49.41
N ARG A 183 -18.82 -41.41 48.64
CA ARG A 183 -19.59 -42.64 48.81
C ARG A 183 -18.71 -43.85 48.53
N LYS A 184 -18.85 -44.89 49.36
CA LYS A 184 -18.23 -46.20 49.17
C LYS A 184 -19.32 -47.26 49.06
N ASP A 185 -19.24 -48.10 48.04
CA ASP A 185 -20.14 -49.25 47.89
C ASP A 185 -19.35 -50.47 47.39
N ASP A 186 -19.84 -51.65 47.77
CA ASP A 186 -19.36 -52.93 47.26
C ASP A 186 -20.24 -53.36 46.07
N PHE A 187 -19.58 -53.85 45.03
CA PHE A 187 -20.24 -54.35 43.82
C PHE A 187 -19.81 -55.78 43.52
N PRO A 188 -20.75 -56.67 43.17
CA PRO A 188 -20.39 -57.94 42.57
C PRO A 188 -19.54 -57.72 41.31
N LEU A 189 -18.43 -58.46 41.16
CA LEU A 189 -17.50 -58.33 40.04
C LEU A 189 -18.20 -58.43 38.69
N ARG A 190 -19.23 -59.29 38.59
CA ARG A 190 -20.03 -59.43 37.37
C ARG A 190 -20.74 -58.12 37.00
N THR A 191 -21.42 -57.52 37.97
CA THR A 191 -22.12 -56.24 37.81
C THR A 191 -21.13 -55.12 37.51
N ALA A 192 -19.98 -55.10 38.18
CA ALA A 192 -18.92 -54.13 37.91
C ALA A 192 -18.41 -54.20 36.47
N VAL A 193 -18.14 -55.40 35.95
CA VAL A 193 -17.66 -55.61 34.58
C VAL A 193 -18.70 -55.21 33.54
N GLU A 194 -19.98 -55.36 33.83
CA GLU A 194 -21.07 -54.94 32.95
C GLU A 194 -21.24 -53.41 32.94
N ILE A 195 -21.21 -52.77 34.11
CA ILE A 195 -21.58 -51.36 34.29
C ILE A 195 -20.41 -50.40 34.11
N PHE A 196 -19.25 -50.69 34.70
CA PHE A 196 -18.17 -49.71 34.81
C PHE A 196 -17.28 -49.67 33.57
N ASP A 197 -16.89 -48.45 33.19
CA ASP A 197 -15.88 -48.21 32.16
C ASP A 197 -14.54 -47.82 32.80
N PRO A 198 -13.46 -48.58 32.60
CA PRO A 198 -12.14 -48.20 33.11
C PRO A 198 -11.66 -46.86 32.52
N LEU A 199 -11.12 -45.98 33.36
CA LEU A 199 -10.52 -44.71 32.96
C LEU A 199 -9.01 -44.83 32.91
N GLN A 200 -8.42 -44.31 31.82
CA GLN A 200 -6.97 -44.19 31.69
C GLN A 200 -6.44 -43.07 32.56
N GLU A 201 -5.22 -43.20 33.10
CA GLU A 201 -4.62 -42.17 33.97
C GLU A 201 -4.48 -40.80 33.31
N GLY A 202 -4.35 -40.77 31.97
CA GLY A 202 -4.27 -39.53 31.20
C GLY A 202 -5.60 -38.78 31.06
N ASP A 203 -6.76 -39.46 31.23
CA ASP A 203 -8.10 -38.88 31.02
C ASP A 203 -8.29 -37.66 31.93
N LEU A 204 -8.84 -36.56 31.38
CA LEU A 204 -9.09 -35.35 32.18
C LEU A 204 -9.98 -35.62 33.39
N LYS A 205 -10.93 -36.56 33.30
CA LYS A 205 -11.78 -36.97 34.43
C LYS A 205 -10.98 -37.66 35.52
N ALA A 206 -10.05 -38.55 35.13
CA ALA A 206 -9.16 -39.24 36.06
C ALA A 206 -8.21 -38.27 36.77
N ARG A 207 -7.61 -37.35 35.99
CA ARG A 207 -6.74 -36.28 36.52
C ARG A 207 -7.49 -35.32 37.44
N HIS A 208 -8.73 -34.95 37.08
CA HIS A 208 -9.58 -34.11 37.91
C HIS A 208 -9.96 -34.78 39.23
N PHE A 209 -10.23 -36.08 39.21
CA PHE A 209 -10.52 -36.86 40.41
C PHE A 209 -9.32 -36.91 41.37
N ARG A 210 -8.09 -37.06 40.84
CA ARG A 210 -6.86 -37.10 41.66
C ARG A 210 -6.42 -35.73 42.17
N ASP A 211 -6.46 -34.69 41.32
CA ASP A 211 -6.06 -33.33 41.67
C ASP A 211 -6.85 -32.27 40.87
N ALA A 212 -8.05 -31.95 41.38
CA ALA A 212 -8.93 -30.97 40.76
C ALA A 212 -8.32 -29.55 40.71
N GLU A 213 -7.60 -29.14 41.76
CA GLU A 213 -7.04 -27.79 41.87
C GLU A 213 -5.79 -27.61 41.03
N GLY A 214 -4.90 -28.62 40.97
CA GLY A 214 -3.77 -28.64 40.06
C GLY A 214 -4.19 -28.59 38.60
N LEU A 215 -5.18 -29.39 38.21
CA LEU A 215 -5.68 -29.40 36.83
C LEU A 215 -6.31 -28.06 36.44
N LYS A 216 -7.10 -27.41 37.32
CA LYS A 216 -7.64 -26.07 37.04
C LYS A 216 -6.55 -25.02 36.82
N LYS A 217 -5.43 -25.10 37.57
CA LYS A 217 -4.27 -24.21 37.38
C LYS A 217 -3.60 -24.45 36.03
N GLU A 218 -3.39 -25.71 35.66
CA GLU A 218 -2.81 -26.11 34.38
C GLU A 218 -3.65 -25.63 33.20
N VAL A 219 -4.97 -25.87 33.24
CA VAL A 219 -5.92 -25.40 32.23
C VAL A 219 -5.79 -23.90 31.95
N LYS A 220 -5.57 -23.09 33.00
CA LYS A 220 -5.42 -21.64 32.87
C LYS A 220 -4.04 -21.23 32.36
N LYS A 221 -2.98 -21.89 32.85
CA LYS A 221 -1.58 -21.54 32.61
C LYS A 221 -1.10 -22.05 31.25
N GLU A 222 -1.41 -23.30 30.91
CA GLU A 222 -0.85 -24.05 29.79
C GLU A 222 -1.97 -24.65 28.90
N PRO A 223 -2.78 -23.79 28.24
CA PRO A 223 -3.92 -24.25 27.43
C PRO A 223 -3.51 -25.08 26.20
N LEU A 224 -2.29 -24.91 25.68
CA LEU A 224 -1.77 -25.73 24.57
C LEU A 224 -1.48 -27.17 24.98
N GLU A 225 -0.93 -27.39 26.18
CA GLU A 225 -0.69 -28.74 26.69
C GLU A 225 -2.01 -29.47 26.96
N VAL A 226 -3.03 -28.75 27.45
CA VAL A 226 -4.39 -29.31 27.56
C VAL A 226 -4.97 -29.66 26.19
N LEU A 227 -4.80 -28.81 25.17
CA LEU A 227 -5.21 -29.14 23.80
C LEU A 227 -4.44 -30.31 23.22
N ARG A 228 -3.14 -30.43 23.51
CA ARG A 228 -2.31 -31.58 23.11
C ARG A 228 -2.85 -32.86 23.76
N ALA A 229 -3.01 -32.89 25.07
CA ALA A 229 -3.53 -34.05 25.79
C ALA A 229 -4.92 -34.46 25.31
N LEU A 230 -5.80 -33.49 25.04
CA LEU A 230 -7.12 -33.74 24.46
C LEU A 230 -7.05 -34.27 23.03
N ALA A 231 -6.16 -33.72 22.20
CA ALA A 231 -5.96 -34.20 20.84
C ALA A 231 -5.38 -35.62 20.83
N GLU A 232 -4.40 -35.93 21.70
CA GLU A 232 -3.82 -37.27 21.89
C GLU A 232 -4.88 -38.28 22.34
N GLN A 233 -5.72 -37.93 23.32
CA GLN A 233 -6.86 -38.76 23.73
C GLN A 233 -7.88 -38.97 22.62
N ALA A 234 -8.01 -38.00 21.71
CA ALA A 234 -8.87 -38.07 20.53
C ALA A 234 -8.11 -38.56 19.28
N ASN A 235 -6.98 -39.25 19.46
CA ASN A 235 -6.19 -39.86 18.38
C ASN A 235 -5.67 -38.84 17.34
N GLY A 236 -5.10 -37.74 17.82
CA GLY A 236 -4.44 -36.69 17.03
C GLY A 236 -5.37 -35.62 16.44
N SER A 237 -6.70 -35.77 16.52
CA SER A 237 -7.65 -34.79 15.98
C SER A 237 -8.91 -34.68 16.83
N ILE A 238 -9.21 -33.48 17.33
CA ILE A 238 -10.37 -33.23 18.19
C ILE A 238 -11.24 -32.08 17.68
N THR A 239 -12.56 -32.22 17.83
CA THR A 239 -13.53 -31.19 17.44
C THR A 239 -13.86 -30.26 18.59
N THR A 240 -14.31 -29.04 18.27
CA THR A 240 -14.72 -28.05 19.28
C THR A 240 -15.78 -28.59 20.25
N ASN A 241 -16.75 -29.38 19.76
CA ASN A 241 -17.78 -29.98 20.62
C ASN A 241 -17.19 -30.98 21.61
N ASN A 242 -16.26 -31.84 21.16
CA ASN A 242 -15.63 -32.81 22.05
C ASN A 242 -14.73 -32.13 23.09
N ILE A 243 -13.98 -31.09 22.69
CA ILE A 243 -13.22 -30.25 23.63
C ILE A 243 -14.18 -29.65 24.67
N LYS A 244 -15.29 -29.04 24.23
CA LYS A 244 -16.27 -28.42 25.13
C LYS A 244 -16.84 -29.41 26.14
N THR A 245 -17.22 -30.61 25.69
CA THR A 245 -17.72 -31.68 26.57
C THR A 245 -16.65 -32.14 27.57
N ALA A 246 -15.39 -32.28 27.15
CA ALA A 246 -14.30 -32.67 28.05
C ALA A 246 -14.03 -31.59 29.12
N MET A 247 -14.09 -30.31 28.73
CA MET A 247 -13.90 -29.17 29.63
C MET A 247 -15.05 -29.00 30.62
N ALA A 248 -16.29 -29.29 30.21
CA ALA A 248 -17.46 -29.28 31.08
C ALA A 248 -17.30 -30.29 32.24
N ASN A 249 -16.79 -31.49 31.96
CA ASN A 249 -16.58 -32.55 32.96
C ASN A 249 -15.57 -32.20 34.06
N ILE A 250 -14.76 -31.16 33.88
CA ILE A 250 -13.81 -30.66 34.89
C ILE A 250 -14.25 -29.30 35.49
N GLY A 251 -15.51 -28.92 35.26
CA GLY A 251 -16.14 -27.72 35.81
C GLY A 251 -15.83 -26.43 35.04
N ILE A 252 -15.40 -26.51 33.77
CA ILE A 252 -15.14 -25.34 32.91
C ILE A 252 -16.28 -25.19 31.89
N GLU A 253 -17.29 -24.40 32.26
CA GLU A 253 -18.50 -24.18 31.47
C GLU A 253 -18.80 -22.69 31.26
N GLY A 254 -19.82 -22.39 30.46
CA GLY A 254 -20.34 -21.03 30.27
C GLY A 254 -19.27 -20.02 29.84
N SER A 255 -19.14 -18.93 30.62
CA SER A 255 -18.18 -17.86 30.35
C SER A 255 -16.72 -18.29 30.52
N ALA A 256 -16.43 -19.20 31.44
CA ALA A 256 -15.08 -19.74 31.65
C ALA A 256 -14.61 -20.55 30.44
N TRP A 257 -15.50 -21.35 29.85
CA TRP A 257 -15.27 -22.04 28.57
C TRP A 257 -14.97 -21.04 27.44
N SER A 258 -15.83 -20.04 27.22
CA SER A 258 -15.65 -19.09 26.13
C SER A 258 -14.33 -18.32 26.22
N ALA A 259 -13.94 -17.91 27.43
CA ALA A 259 -12.67 -17.22 27.67
C ALA A 259 -11.46 -18.13 27.40
N TRP A 260 -11.51 -19.36 27.91
CA TRP A 260 -10.44 -20.34 27.71
C TRP A 260 -10.29 -20.73 26.23
N TRP A 261 -11.40 -21.07 25.55
CA TRP A 261 -11.40 -21.53 24.16
C TRP A 261 -10.84 -20.48 23.21
N ARG A 262 -11.21 -19.20 23.41
CA ARG A 262 -10.68 -18.09 22.61
C ARG A 262 -9.15 -17.98 22.73
N LYS A 263 -8.60 -18.15 23.93
CA LYS A 263 -7.16 -18.12 24.20
C LYS A 263 -6.48 -19.36 23.59
N ALA A 264 -6.99 -20.55 23.88
CA ALA A 264 -6.41 -21.82 23.46
C ALA A 264 -6.37 -21.95 21.93
N ARG A 265 -7.47 -21.62 21.24
CA ARG A 265 -7.57 -21.65 19.77
C ARG A 265 -6.56 -20.71 19.11
N LYS A 266 -6.45 -19.47 19.61
CA LYS A 266 -5.50 -18.49 19.06
C LYS A 266 -4.05 -18.93 19.24
N LEU A 267 -3.73 -19.54 20.39
CA LEU A 267 -2.41 -20.12 20.62
C LEU A 267 -2.14 -21.30 19.69
N ALA A 268 -3.16 -22.14 19.41
CA ALA A 268 -3.02 -23.27 18.49
C ALA A 268 -2.87 -22.82 17.03
N GLU A 269 -3.58 -21.77 16.59
CA GLU A 269 -3.43 -21.18 15.24
C GLU A 269 -2.00 -20.70 14.98
N ASN A 270 -1.35 -20.16 16.00
CA ASN A 270 0.02 -19.65 15.94
C ASN A 270 1.09 -20.68 16.34
N SER A 271 0.68 -21.91 16.67
CA SER A 271 1.62 -22.96 17.07
C SER A 271 2.14 -23.70 15.85
N GLU A 272 3.43 -24.04 15.90
CA GLU A 272 4.07 -24.93 14.93
C GLU A 272 3.54 -26.35 15.03
N TRP A 273 2.94 -26.74 16.15
CA TRP A 273 2.53 -28.13 16.43
C TRP A 273 1.05 -28.40 16.19
N PHE A 274 0.26 -27.39 15.82
CA PHE A 274 -1.18 -27.54 15.61
C PHE A 274 -1.62 -27.02 14.24
N GLU A 275 -2.55 -27.76 13.62
CA GLU A 275 -3.33 -27.31 12.49
C GLU A 275 -4.77 -27.04 12.96
N VAL A 276 -5.25 -25.82 12.72
CA VAL A 276 -6.60 -25.39 13.08
C VAL A 276 -7.38 -25.13 11.80
N SER A 277 -8.51 -25.82 11.64
CA SER A 277 -9.42 -25.64 10.50
C SER A 277 -10.84 -25.38 10.97
N GLY A 278 -11.64 -24.69 10.15
CA GLY A 278 -13.05 -24.39 10.46
C GLY A 278 -13.28 -23.15 11.33
N SER A 279 -14.57 -22.81 11.52
CA SER A 279 -15.00 -21.65 12.30
C SER A 279 -14.91 -21.90 13.81
N ALA A 280 -14.91 -20.85 14.64
CA ALA A 280 -14.76 -20.99 16.10
C ALA A 280 -15.77 -21.93 16.78
N GLN A 281 -16.95 -22.16 16.19
CA GLN A 281 -17.96 -23.11 16.71
C GLN A 281 -17.81 -24.54 16.15
N LYS A 282 -17.15 -24.70 15.00
CA LYS A 282 -16.98 -25.98 14.30
C LYS A 282 -15.51 -26.22 13.95
N ALA A 283 -14.60 -25.78 14.81
CA ALA A 283 -13.18 -25.92 14.55
C ALA A 283 -12.74 -27.36 14.81
N ILE A 284 -11.77 -27.81 14.02
CA ILE A 284 -11.05 -29.06 14.17
C ILE A 284 -9.61 -28.69 14.50
N ILE A 285 -9.11 -29.20 15.64
CA ILE A 285 -7.73 -29.05 16.08
C ILE A 285 -7.02 -30.37 15.79
N ARG A 286 -5.98 -30.33 14.95
CA ARG A 286 -5.13 -31.47 14.63
C ARG A 286 -3.73 -31.23 15.19
N LEU A 287 -3.19 -32.23 15.89
CA LEU A 287 -1.81 -32.24 16.37
C LEU A 287 -0.87 -32.74 15.27
N LEU A 288 0.22 -32.01 15.03
CA LEU A 288 1.20 -32.32 14.00
C LEU A 288 2.35 -33.17 14.57
N THR A 289 2.86 -34.09 13.75
CA THR A 289 3.97 -35.00 14.09
C THR A 289 5.34 -34.33 13.98
N ALA A 290 5.42 -33.21 13.26
CA ALA A 290 6.58 -32.33 13.20
C ALA A 290 6.10 -30.88 13.29
N ALA A 291 6.93 -30.00 13.86
CA ALA A 291 6.71 -28.57 13.81
C ALA A 291 6.52 -28.12 12.35
N LYS A 292 5.54 -27.26 12.08
CA LYS A 292 5.41 -26.55 10.80
C LYS A 292 6.75 -25.89 10.52
N ASP A 293 7.38 -26.24 9.40
CA ASP A 293 8.53 -25.49 8.91
C ASP A 293 8.00 -24.20 8.26
N PRO A 294 8.23 -23.01 8.86
CA PRO A 294 7.79 -21.75 8.28
C PRO A 294 8.41 -21.52 6.88
N SER A 295 9.56 -22.13 6.62
CA SER A 295 10.26 -22.10 5.34
C SER A 295 9.46 -22.79 4.23
N GLU A 296 9.01 -24.01 4.46
CA GLU A 296 8.21 -24.76 3.48
C GLU A 296 6.85 -24.13 3.24
N ALA A 297 6.21 -23.61 4.30
CA ALA A 297 4.96 -22.88 4.19
C ALA A 297 5.10 -21.64 3.30
N LEU A 298 6.18 -20.87 3.50
CA LEU A 298 6.49 -19.71 2.66
C LEU A 298 6.78 -20.11 1.21
N ARG A 299 7.62 -21.12 0.97
CA ARG A 299 7.89 -21.62 -0.39
C ARG A 299 6.61 -22.02 -1.10
N ARG A 300 5.75 -22.78 -0.43
CA ARG A 300 4.45 -23.19 -0.99
C ARG A 300 3.57 -21.98 -1.31
N GLN A 301 3.52 -21.00 -0.41
CA GLN A 301 2.75 -19.78 -0.64
C GLN A 301 3.27 -19.00 -1.85
N LEU A 302 4.59 -18.85 -2.01
CA LEU A 302 5.20 -18.13 -3.13
C LEU A 302 4.96 -18.87 -4.45
N LYS A 303 5.15 -20.20 -4.47
CA LYS A 303 4.88 -21.04 -5.66
C LYS A 303 3.42 -21.06 -6.10
N MET A 304 2.49 -20.78 -5.19
CA MET A 304 1.05 -20.66 -5.51
C MET A 304 0.64 -19.25 -5.95
N SER A 305 1.58 -18.30 -6.05
CA SER A 305 1.30 -16.95 -6.56
C SER A 305 0.96 -17.01 -8.05
N ALA A 306 0.14 -16.06 -8.52
CA ALA A 306 -0.39 -16.11 -9.88
C ALA A 306 0.65 -15.73 -10.95
N ASN A 307 1.58 -14.84 -10.62
CA ASN A 307 2.62 -14.31 -11.49
C ASN A 307 3.78 -13.71 -10.68
N LEU A 308 4.83 -13.29 -11.38
CA LEU A 308 6.02 -12.68 -10.78
C LEU A 308 5.71 -11.40 -9.99
N ALA A 309 4.76 -10.57 -10.45
CA ALA A 309 4.38 -9.34 -9.73
C ALA A 309 3.83 -9.65 -8.32
N ASP A 310 3.05 -10.73 -8.19
CA ASP A 310 2.55 -11.20 -6.90
C ASP A 310 3.66 -11.75 -5.99
N VAL A 311 4.59 -12.52 -6.56
CA VAL A 311 5.76 -13.03 -5.83
C VAL A 311 6.62 -11.86 -5.33
N HIS A 312 7.00 -10.95 -6.23
CA HIS A 312 7.80 -9.77 -5.94
C HIS A 312 7.16 -8.91 -4.84
N ARG A 313 5.84 -8.65 -4.92
CA ARG A 313 5.12 -7.92 -3.86
C ARG A 313 5.20 -8.62 -2.51
N ARG A 314 4.89 -9.92 -2.44
CA ARG A 314 4.90 -10.69 -1.19
C ARG A 314 6.29 -10.73 -0.56
N VAL A 315 7.33 -10.93 -1.39
CA VAL A 315 8.72 -10.94 -0.93
C VAL A 315 9.11 -9.56 -0.39
N ARG A 316 8.75 -8.48 -1.07
CA ARG A 316 8.97 -7.11 -0.57
C ARG A 316 8.31 -6.84 0.78
N ASP A 317 7.05 -7.24 0.94
CA ASP A 317 6.29 -7.03 2.18
C ASP A 317 6.89 -7.85 3.34
N LEU A 318 7.35 -9.07 3.05
CA LEU A 318 8.07 -9.90 4.02
C LEU A 318 9.39 -9.24 4.42
N LEU A 319 10.21 -8.82 3.45
CA LEU A 319 11.52 -8.22 3.73
C LEU A 319 11.42 -6.90 4.50
N ALA A 320 10.33 -6.15 4.33
CA ALA A 320 10.05 -4.91 5.05
C ALA A 320 9.72 -5.12 6.54
N THR A 321 9.26 -6.32 6.91
CA THR A 321 8.86 -6.65 8.29
C THR A 321 9.80 -7.64 8.98
N ALA A 322 10.55 -8.44 8.21
CA ALA A 322 11.51 -9.40 8.72
C ALA A 322 12.73 -8.72 9.34
N LYS A 323 13.22 -9.29 10.46
CA LYS A 323 14.43 -8.83 11.14
C LYS A 323 15.69 -9.31 10.43
N ASP A 324 16.79 -8.62 10.63
CA ASP A 324 18.10 -9.06 10.13
C ASP A 324 18.46 -10.44 10.71
N GLY A 325 18.92 -11.35 9.84
CA GLY A 325 19.22 -12.75 10.19
C GLY A 325 18.03 -13.70 10.17
N ASP A 326 16.81 -13.24 9.84
CA ASP A 326 15.66 -14.13 9.69
C ASP A 326 15.86 -15.11 8.51
N PRO A 327 15.85 -16.44 8.76
CA PRO A 327 16.07 -17.45 7.72
C PRO A 327 15.06 -17.37 6.57
N LEU A 328 13.85 -16.85 6.82
CA LEU A 328 12.82 -16.70 5.81
C LEU A 328 13.19 -15.69 4.73
N ARG A 329 14.07 -14.72 5.03
CA ARG A 329 14.53 -13.75 4.03
C ARG A 329 15.27 -14.44 2.90
N LYS A 330 16.19 -15.35 3.24
CA LYS A 330 16.97 -16.09 2.24
C LYS A 330 16.04 -16.92 1.35
N ILE A 331 15.10 -17.63 1.96
CA ILE A 331 14.13 -18.45 1.23
C ILE A 331 13.24 -17.60 0.31
N ALA A 332 12.78 -16.45 0.78
CA ALA A 332 11.97 -15.53 -0.02
C ALA A 332 12.75 -15.01 -1.24
N LEU A 333 14.03 -14.67 -1.06
CA LEU A 333 14.92 -14.21 -2.13
C LEU A 333 15.23 -15.34 -3.12
N ASP A 334 15.52 -16.56 -2.64
CA ASP A 334 15.79 -17.72 -3.49
C ASP A 334 14.59 -18.05 -4.40
N GLU A 335 13.37 -18.04 -3.86
CA GLU A 335 12.15 -18.28 -4.65
C GLU A 335 11.83 -17.12 -5.60
N LEU A 336 12.17 -15.87 -5.23
CA LEU A 336 12.05 -14.73 -6.14
C LEU A 336 13.02 -14.84 -7.32
N ALA A 337 14.26 -15.29 -7.07
CA ALA A 337 15.25 -15.50 -8.11
C ALA A 337 14.77 -16.51 -9.14
N ILE A 338 14.25 -17.65 -8.67
CA ILE A 338 13.67 -18.69 -9.54
C ILE A 338 12.50 -18.13 -10.35
N ALA A 339 11.58 -17.40 -9.71
CA ALA A 339 10.42 -16.84 -10.40
C ALA A 339 10.81 -15.79 -11.46
N ALA A 340 11.90 -15.05 -11.26
CA ALA A 340 12.38 -14.02 -12.20
C ALA A 340 13.04 -14.61 -13.46
N GLU A 341 13.38 -15.90 -13.47
CA GLU A 341 13.94 -16.59 -14.63
C GLU A 341 12.89 -16.85 -15.73
N ASP A 342 11.59 -16.85 -15.40
CA ASP A 342 10.52 -17.08 -16.39
C ASP A 342 10.46 -15.95 -17.43
N GLU A 343 10.79 -16.27 -18.68
CA GLU A 343 10.82 -15.31 -19.78
C GLU A 343 9.43 -14.88 -20.28
N THR A 344 8.37 -15.57 -19.86
CA THR A 344 6.99 -15.20 -20.20
C THR A 344 6.49 -14.00 -19.40
N GLU A 345 7.14 -13.69 -18.27
CA GLU A 345 6.82 -12.58 -17.41
C GLU A 345 7.30 -11.24 -17.98
N SER A 346 6.68 -10.14 -17.52
CA SER A 346 7.04 -8.79 -17.97
C SER A 346 8.51 -8.49 -17.70
N ARG A 347 9.21 -7.97 -18.72
CA ARG A 347 10.61 -7.54 -18.63
C ARG A 347 10.82 -6.52 -17.50
N ALA A 348 9.86 -5.64 -17.26
CA ALA A 348 9.92 -4.66 -16.17
C ALA A 348 9.81 -5.33 -14.78
N GLU A 349 8.94 -6.34 -14.63
CA GLU A 349 8.81 -7.08 -13.36
C GLU A 349 10.04 -7.94 -13.08
N ARG A 350 10.60 -8.58 -14.11
CA ARG A 350 11.86 -9.34 -14.01
C ARG A 350 13.01 -8.43 -13.59
N LEU A 351 13.16 -7.28 -14.23
CA LEU A 351 14.17 -6.30 -13.85
C LEU A 351 13.98 -5.81 -12.40
N ALA A 352 12.74 -5.52 -11.99
CA ALA A 352 12.44 -5.09 -10.62
C ALA A 352 12.80 -6.17 -9.58
N ALA A 353 12.50 -7.44 -9.88
CA ALA A 353 12.87 -8.57 -9.03
C ALA A 353 14.40 -8.72 -8.91
N TRP A 354 15.14 -8.64 -10.02
CA TRP A 354 16.60 -8.72 -9.99
C TRP A 354 17.26 -7.54 -9.28
N LEU A 355 16.72 -6.33 -9.43
CA LEU A 355 17.18 -5.15 -8.68
C LEU A 355 16.95 -5.31 -7.17
N LEU A 356 15.80 -5.89 -6.76
CA LEU A 356 15.56 -6.22 -5.37
C LEU A 356 16.54 -7.29 -4.85
N LEU A 357 16.82 -8.33 -5.64
CA LEU A 357 17.80 -9.36 -5.29
C LEU A 357 19.18 -8.73 -5.08
N ARG A 358 19.64 -7.90 -6.03
CA ARG A 358 20.93 -7.20 -5.97
C ARG A 358 21.12 -6.41 -4.67
N ASP A 359 20.10 -5.68 -4.21
CA ASP A 359 20.16 -4.90 -2.96
C ASP A 359 20.42 -5.79 -1.73
N TYR A 360 19.88 -7.01 -1.71
CA TYR A 360 19.95 -7.90 -0.55
C TYR A 360 21.11 -8.89 -0.62
N THR A 361 21.57 -9.26 -1.83
CA THR A 361 22.70 -10.16 -2.04
C THR A 361 24.03 -9.42 -2.17
N GLY A 362 23.99 -8.13 -2.53
CA GLY A 362 25.17 -7.33 -2.85
C GLY A 362 25.81 -7.68 -4.20
N ALA A 363 25.17 -8.53 -5.01
CA ALA A 363 25.68 -8.97 -6.30
C ALA A 363 24.59 -8.91 -7.37
N THR A 364 24.96 -8.43 -8.55
CA THR A 364 24.07 -8.36 -9.72
C THR A 364 23.75 -9.79 -10.21
N PRO A 365 22.47 -10.19 -10.28
CA PRO A 365 22.09 -11.50 -10.79
C PRO A 365 22.60 -11.74 -12.22
N GLU A 366 23.11 -12.94 -12.51
CA GLU A 366 23.74 -13.28 -13.80
C GLU A 366 22.82 -13.03 -15.00
N ALA A 367 21.51 -13.25 -14.83
CA ALA A 367 20.51 -13.04 -15.87
C ALA A 367 20.18 -11.55 -16.15
N LEU A 368 20.52 -10.62 -15.26
CA LEU A 368 20.12 -9.22 -15.38
C LEU A 368 20.75 -8.54 -16.59
N MET A 369 22.08 -8.62 -16.73
CA MET A 369 22.81 -7.89 -17.77
C MET A 369 22.43 -8.36 -19.20
N PRO A 370 22.42 -9.67 -19.51
CA PRO A 370 21.96 -10.16 -20.82
C PRO A 370 20.51 -9.74 -21.11
N ALA A 371 19.65 -9.70 -20.09
CA ALA A 371 18.25 -9.34 -20.24
C ALA A 371 17.98 -7.85 -20.47
N ILE A 372 18.99 -6.98 -20.47
CA ILE A 372 18.88 -5.56 -20.85
C ILE A 372 19.86 -5.14 -21.94
N GLU A 373 20.74 -6.03 -22.39
CA GLU A 373 21.86 -5.73 -23.28
C GLU A 373 21.42 -5.09 -24.61
N ASP A 374 20.35 -5.58 -25.23
CA ASP A 374 19.77 -4.99 -26.45
C ASP A 374 19.29 -3.55 -26.24
N LEU A 375 18.74 -3.24 -25.06
CA LEU A 375 18.26 -1.90 -24.74
C LEU A 375 19.42 -0.95 -24.45
N VAL A 376 20.48 -1.44 -23.81
CA VAL A 376 21.69 -0.67 -23.50
C VAL A 376 22.42 -0.28 -24.78
N ASN A 377 22.51 -1.20 -25.73
CA ASN A 377 23.24 -1.02 -26.99
C ASN A 377 22.41 -0.30 -28.07
N THR A 378 21.20 0.18 -27.75
CA THR A 378 20.37 0.92 -28.71
C THR A 378 20.94 2.33 -28.91
N GLU A 379 21.06 2.78 -30.16
CA GLU A 379 21.50 4.15 -30.44
C GLU A 379 20.50 5.19 -29.88
N PRO A 380 20.99 6.35 -29.39
CA PRO A 380 20.14 7.42 -28.91
C PRO A 380 19.14 7.86 -29.99
N THR A 381 17.88 8.05 -29.60
CA THR A 381 16.86 8.52 -30.54
C THR A 381 17.15 9.95 -30.98
N SER A 382 17.05 10.23 -32.28
CA SER A 382 17.28 11.58 -32.83
C SER A 382 16.29 12.64 -32.33
N ASP A 383 15.11 12.20 -31.87
CA ASP A 383 14.11 13.07 -31.23
C ASP A 383 14.35 13.14 -29.71
N PRO A 384 14.69 14.32 -29.16
CA PRO A 384 14.87 14.51 -27.72
C PRO A 384 13.61 14.19 -26.90
N SER A 385 12.42 14.22 -27.51
CA SER A 385 11.16 13.96 -26.82
C SER A 385 10.92 12.47 -26.53
N THR A 386 11.61 11.59 -27.24
CA THR A 386 11.50 10.15 -27.07
C THR A 386 12.53 9.66 -26.03
N PRO A 387 12.13 8.88 -25.01
CA PRO A 387 13.06 8.32 -24.06
C PRO A 387 13.87 7.19 -24.69
N HIS A 388 15.14 7.09 -24.33
CA HIS A 388 15.96 5.92 -24.64
C HIS A 388 15.28 4.63 -24.13
N PRO A 389 15.32 3.49 -24.84
CA PRO A 389 14.54 2.29 -24.50
C PRO A 389 14.74 1.77 -23.08
N LEU A 390 15.97 1.83 -22.57
CA LEU A 390 16.26 1.48 -21.18
C LEU A 390 15.52 2.38 -20.16
N TRP A 391 15.42 3.68 -20.44
CA TRP A 391 14.70 4.63 -19.60
C TRP A 391 13.19 4.45 -19.70
N ALA A 392 12.69 4.09 -20.89
CA ALA A 392 11.29 3.68 -21.06
C ALA A 392 10.96 2.41 -20.25
N LEU A 393 11.89 1.46 -20.16
CA LEU A 393 11.75 0.29 -19.28
C LEU A 393 11.75 0.68 -17.80
N PHE A 394 12.63 1.59 -17.38
CA PHE A 394 12.65 2.09 -15.99
C PHE A 394 11.34 2.77 -15.59
N GLN A 395 10.68 3.49 -16.50
CA GLN A 395 9.36 4.08 -16.25
C GLN A 395 8.27 3.04 -15.99
N GLN A 396 8.42 1.82 -16.52
CA GLN A 396 7.47 0.71 -16.35
C GLN A 396 7.71 -0.10 -15.07
N LEU A 397 8.76 0.20 -14.30
CA LEU A 397 9.03 -0.49 -13.04
C LEU A 397 7.87 -0.29 -12.05
N PRO A 398 7.47 -1.33 -11.30
CA PRO A 398 6.19 -1.39 -10.60
C PRO A 398 6.08 -0.46 -9.40
N SER A 399 7.21 -0.12 -8.76
CA SER A 399 7.22 0.77 -7.60
C SER A 399 8.30 1.84 -7.66
N ALA A 400 8.09 2.95 -6.95
CA ALA A 400 9.06 4.04 -6.86
C ALA A 400 10.40 3.59 -6.24
N LYS A 401 10.39 2.60 -5.34
CA LYS A 401 11.62 2.02 -4.81
C LYS A 401 12.37 1.18 -5.84
N ASP A 402 11.67 0.50 -6.73
CA ASP A 402 12.31 -0.27 -7.80
C ASP A 402 12.91 0.66 -8.85
N GLN A 403 12.24 1.78 -9.14
CA GLN A 403 12.80 2.88 -9.93
C GLN A 403 14.07 3.47 -9.28
N GLU A 404 14.04 3.75 -7.98
CA GLU A 404 15.22 4.21 -7.23
C GLU A 404 16.40 3.23 -7.35
N ARG A 405 16.16 1.92 -7.18
CA ARG A 405 17.20 0.87 -7.34
C ARG A 405 17.85 0.87 -8.70
N ALA A 406 17.07 1.11 -9.76
CA ALA A 406 17.58 1.15 -11.13
C ALA A 406 18.65 2.23 -11.32
N THR A 407 18.66 3.29 -10.50
CA THR A 407 19.70 4.33 -10.59
C THR A 407 21.09 3.80 -10.26
N HIS A 408 21.19 2.81 -9.36
CA HIS A 408 22.46 2.17 -8.98
C HIS A 408 22.97 1.16 -10.00
N LEU A 409 22.16 0.81 -11.00
CA LEU A 409 22.55 -0.06 -12.11
C LEU A 409 23.32 0.72 -13.19
N LEU A 410 23.09 2.03 -13.31
CA LEU A 410 23.64 2.85 -14.39
C LEU A 410 25.18 2.81 -14.45
N GLN A 411 25.86 2.82 -13.30
CA GLN A 411 27.32 2.76 -13.24
C GLN A 411 27.87 1.42 -13.75
N GLU A 412 27.18 0.31 -13.47
CA GLU A 412 27.58 -1.01 -13.98
C GLU A 412 27.33 -1.13 -15.49
N VAL A 413 26.25 -0.51 -15.97
CA VAL A 413 25.83 -0.58 -17.38
C VAL A 413 26.67 0.31 -18.29
N PHE A 414 26.94 1.55 -17.88
CA PHE A 414 27.58 2.56 -18.74
C PHE A 414 29.03 2.88 -18.32
N GLY A 415 29.57 2.22 -17.29
CA GLY A 415 30.94 2.43 -16.83
C GLY A 415 31.17 3.90 -16.44
N ASP A 416 32.28 4.49 -16.86
CA ASP A 416 32.65 5.87 -16.52
C ASP A 416 31.71 6.93 -17.14
N ALA A 417 31.05 6.60 -18.26
CA ALA A 417 30.17 7.52 -19.00
C ALA A 417 28.75 7.59 -18.42
N TRP A 418 28.47 6.89 -17.31
CA TRP A 418 27.11 6.79 -16.78
C TRP A 418 26.51 8.13 -16.34
N MET A 419 27.34 9.07 -15.92
CA MET A 419 26.90 10.41 -15.50
C MET A 419 26.41 11.24 -16.69
N ASP A 420 27.16 11.22 -17.79
CA ASP A 420 26.78 11.91 -19.03
C ASP A 420 25.47 11.32 -19.57
N HIS A 421 25.38 9.99 -19.59
CA HIS A 421 24.16 9.30 -20.01
C HIS A 421 22.96 9.60 -19.08
N ALA A 422 23.19 9.71 -17.76
CA ALA A 422 22.17 10.10 -16.80
C ALA A 422 21.69 11.54 -16.98
N LEU A 423 22.60 12.45 -17.30
CA LEU A 423 22.30 13.86 -17.56
C LEU A 423 21.48 14.03 -18.85
N GLU A 424 21.89 13.38 -19.94
CA GLU A 424 21.19 13.42 -21.24
C GLU A 424 19.75 12.93 -21.14
N ASN A 425 19.51 11.91 -20.30
CA ASN A 425 18.21 11.28 -20.14
C ASN A 425 17.47 11.73 -18.88
N LEU A 426 17.96 12.73 -18.14
CA LEU A 426 17.40 13.13 -16.85
C LEU A 426 15.92 13.53 -16.98
N SER A 427 15.52 14.19 -18.09
CA SER A 427 14.12 14.54 -18.35
C SER A 427 13.18 13.35 -18.53
N HIS A 428 13.74 12.18 -18.84
CA HIS A 428 13.03 10.92 -19.03
C HIS A 428 13.07 10.03 -17.79
N ALA A 429 13.70 10.49 -16.70
CA ALA A 429 13.79 9.77 -15.45
C ALA A 429 12.40 9.45 -14.88
N ALA A 430 12.21 8.19 -14.47
CA ALA A 430 11.02 7.80 -13.74
C ALA A 430 10.95 8.55 -12.39
N PRO A 431 9.76 8.80 -11.83
CA PRO A 431 9.63 9.63 -10.63
C PRO A 431 10.48 9.19 -9.43
N GLY A 432 10.64 7.88 -9.21
CA GLY A 432 11.50 7.33 -8.15
C GLY A 432 12.99 7.54 -8.39
N MET A 433 13.42 7.77 -9.64
CA MET A 433 14.81 8.02 -10.02
C MET A 433 15.23 9.48 -9.86
N VAL A 434 14.29 10.43 -9.98
CA VAL A 434 14.58 11.87 -10.07
C VAL A 434 15.44 12.37 -8.91
N ARG A 435 15.06 12.05 -7.66
CA ARG A 435 15.79 12.55 -6.48
C ARG A 435 17.17 11.89 -6.32
N PRO A 436 17.29 10.54 -6.37
CA PRO A 436 18.60 9.88 -6.33
C PRO A 436 19.56 10.38 -7.42
N LEU A 437 19.10 10.50 -8.67
CA LEU A 437 19.92 10.98 -9.78
C LEU A 437 20.40 12.41 -9.56
N PHE A 438 19.50 13.31 -9.13
CA PHE A 438 19.88 14.68 -8.78
C PHE A 438 20.97 14.70 -7.70
N ASP A 439 20.78 13.95 -6.60
CA ASP A 439 21.74 13.92 -5.49
C ASP A 439 23.10 13.35 -5.94
N MET A 440 23.10 12.31 -6.80
CA MET A 440 24.33 11.70 -7.33
C MET A 440 25.07 12.62 -8.31
N LEU A 441 24.38 13.25 -9.25
CA LEU A 441 24.97 14.19 -10.22
C LEU A 441 25.58 15.40 -9.53
N VAL A 442 24.85 16.00 -8.58
CA VAL A 442 25.34 17.14 -7.80
C VAL A 442 26.57 16.76 -6.97
N LYS A 443 26.55 15.59 -6.32
CA LYS A 443 27.70 15.09 -5.54
C LYS A 443 28.94 14.87 -6.41
N ALA A 444 28.75 14.52 -7.68
CA ALA A 444 29.83 14.30 -8.64
C ALA A 444 30.30 15.57 -9.37
N GLY A 445 29.72 16.74 -9.07
CA GLY A 445 30.16 18.02 -9.62
C GLY A 445 29.38 18.53 -10.84
N PHE A 446 28.39 17.79 -11.34
CA PHE A 446 27.56 18.16 -12.50
C PHE A 446 26.43 19.15 -12.16
N ARG A 447 26.64 20.02 -11.16
CA ARG A 447 25.59 20.92 -10.66
C ARG A 447 25.16 21.93 -11.73
N ASP A 448 26.11 22.49 -12.46
CA ASP A 448 25.85 23.50 -13.50
C ASP A 448 25.15 22.87 -14.72
N ASP A 449 25.49 21.65 -15.10
CA ASP A 449 24.80 20.92 -16.16
C ASP A 449 23.34 20.61 -15.80
N VAL A 450 23.08 20.19 -14.56
CA VAL A 450 21.72 19.98 -14.06
C VAL A 450 20.94 21.31 -13.98
N ARG A 451 21.62 22.42 -13.72
CA ARG A 451 21.04 23.76 -13.78
C ARG A 451 20.64 24.13 -15.21
N GLU A 452 21.42 23.74 -16.23
CA GLU A 452 21.03 23.91 -17.63
C GLU A 452 19.78 23.10 -18.01
N VAL A 453 19.65 21.87 -17.48
CA VAL A 453 18.41 21.08 -17.63
C VAL A 453 17.22 21.82 -17.00
N TYR A 454 17.40 22.41 -15.82
CA TYR A 454 16.35 23.21 -15.17
C TYR A 454 15.91 24.39 -16.05
N ARG A 455 16.86 25.14 -16.60
CA ARG A 455 16.59 26.24 -17.54
C ARG A 455 15.74 25.78 -18.73
N GLY A 456 16.10 24.66 -19.35
CA GLY A 456 15.37 24.09 -20.48
C GLY A 456 13.94 23.65 -20.12
N LEU A 457 13.73 23.14 -18.90
CA LEU A 457 12.41 22.72 -18.43
C LEU A 457 11.49 23.89 -18.09
N LEU A 458 12.02 25.04 -17.66
CA LEU A 458 11.21 26.24 -17.45
C LEU A 458 10.52 26.71 -18.74
N ALA A 459 11.15 26.53 -19.90
CA ALA A 459 10.53 26.82 -21.20
C ALA A 459 9.46 25.79 -21.61
N ARG A 460 9.51 24.57 -21.05
CA ARG A 460 8.59 23.46 -21.37
C ARG A 460 8.17 22.72 -20.10
N PRO A 461 7.39 23.37 -19.21
CA PRO A 461 7.19 22.90 -17.85
C PRO A 461 6.43 21.57 -17.73
N LEU A 462 5.70 21.17 -18.77
CA LEU A 462 4.95 19.93 -18.82
C LEU A 462 5.79 18.70 -19.23
N ARG A 463 7.02 18.88 -19.72
CA ARG A 463 7.84 17.79 -20.26
C ARG A 463 8.29 16.79 -19.18
N ALA A 464 8.72 17.30 -18.03
CA ALA A 464 9.19 16.46 -16.92
C ALA A 464 8.73 17.05 -15.57
N PRO A 465 7.43 16.92 -15.21
CA PRO A 465 6.86 17.57 -14.02
C PRO A 465 7.59 17.26 -12.71
N ALA A 466 7.86 15.97 -12.43
CA ALA A 466 8.50 15.56 -11.17
C ALA A 466 9.94 16.07 -11.04
N LEU A 467 10.66 16.10 -12.16
CA LEU A 467 12.00 16.68 -12.24
C LEU A 467 11.96 18.19 -12.04
N LEU A 468 11.11 18.91 -12.78
CA LEU A 468 11.00 20.37 -12.67
C LEU A 468 10.69 20.81 -11.22
N VAL A 469 9.76 20.12 -10.55
CA VAL A 469 9.46 20.38 -9.12
C VAL A 469 10.68 20.14 -8.23
N THR A 470 11.44 19.07 -8.49
CA THR A 470 12.65 18.77 -7.72
C THR A 470 13.74 19.83 -7.96
N LEU A 471 13.95 20.25 -9.20
CA LEU A 471 14.96 21.26 -9.54
C LEU A 471 14.57 22.64 -8.97
N ALA A 472 13.31 23.05 -9.11
CA ALA A 472 12.80 24.30 -8.53
C ALA A 472 12.99 24.34 -7.00
N ALA A 473 12.73 23.23 -6.30
CA ALA A 473 12.90 23.14 -4.84
C ALA A 473 14.35 23.32 -4.35
N ASN A 474 15.33 23.14 -5.24
CA ASN A 474 16.76 23.26 -4.93
C ASN A 474 17.36 24.55 -5.47
N PHE A 475 17.10 24.90 -6.74
CA PHE A 475 17.75 26.02 -7.40
C PHE A 475 17.10 27.40 -7.14
N GLU A 476 15.78 27.47 -6.90
CA GLU A 476 15.11 28.77 -6.61
C GLU A 476 15.38 29.31 -5.18
N LYS A 477 16.27 28.64 -4.45
CA LYS A 477 16.84 29.11 -3.18
C LYS A 477 18.14 29.88 -3.38
N GLU A 478 18.72 29.80 -4.57
CA GLU A 478 20.01 30.41 -4.93
C GLU A 478 19.77 31.60 -5.86
N GLU A 479 20.77 32.47 -6.01
CA GLU A 479 20.78 33.46 -7.09
C GLU A 479 21.03 32.74 -8.43
N LEU A 480 20.10 32.94 -9.37
CA LEU A 480 20.19 32.35 -10.70
C LEU A 480 20.85 33.36 -11.66
N PRO A 481 21.76 32.92 -12.55
CA PRO A 481 22.39 33.81 -13.54
C PRO A 481 21.39 34.47 -14.49
N ASP A 482 21.74 35.63 -15.06
CA ASP A 482 20.90 36.38 -16.02
C ASP A 482 20.50 35.62 -17.28
N VAL A 483 21.17 34.50 -17.57
CA VAL A 483 20.85 33.59 -18.67
C VAL A 483 19.52 32.84 -18.43
N PHE A 484 19.01 32.83 -17.20
CA PHE A 484 17.71 32.26 -16.85
C PHE A 484 16.54 33.17 -17.23
N PRO A 485 15.33 32.62 -17.43
CA PRO A 485 14.11 33.41 -17.53
C PRO A 485 13.95 34.33 -16.31
N THR A 486 13.33 35.49 -16.51
CA THR A 486 13.12 36.48 -15.44
C THR A 486 12.27 35.88 -14.30
N PRO A 487 12.37 36.39 -13.05
CA PRO A 487 11.56 35.87 -11.94
C PRO A 487 10.06 35.75 -12.25
N PRO A 488 9.41 36.74 -12.92
CA PRO A 488 8.01 36.60 -13.35
C PRO A 488 7.78 35.49 -14.37
N GLN A 489 8.68 35.30 -15.33
CA GLN A 489 8.60 34.21 -16.32
C GLN A 489 8.74 32.83 -15.65
N ARG A 490 9.62 32.71 -14.65
CA ARG A 490 9.76 31.47 -13.87
C ARG A 490 8.51 31.20 -13.03
N ALA A 491 7.95 32.23 -12.38
CA ALA A 491 6.67 32.12 -11.69
C ALA A 491 5.56 31.63 -12.63
N GLN A 492 5.45 32.22 -13.82
CA GLN A 492 4.46 31.83 -14.82
C GLN A 492 4.62 30.36 -15.26
N ALA A 493 5.85 29.90 -15.50
CA ALA A 493 6.13 28.50 -15.86
C ALA A 493 5.71 27.52 -14.75
N LEU A 494 6.05 27.83 -13.49
CA LEU A 494 5.73 26.99 -12.33
C LEU A 494 4.23 27.01 -12.01
N LEU A 495 3.55 28.16 -12.13
CA LEU A 495 2.10 28.28 -11.97
C LEU A 495 1.34 27.53 -13.07
N THR A 496 1.83 27.58 -14.31
CA THR A 496 1.26 26.81 -15.43
C THR A 496 1.32 25.32 -15.13
N LEU A 497 2.46 24.83 -14.64
CA LEU A 497 2.58 23.44 -14.19
C LEU A 497 1.63 23.13 -13.03
N ALA A 498 1.54 24.01 -12.05
CA ALA A 498 0.67 23.82 -10.89
C ALA A 498 -0.80 23.70 -11.29
N SER A 499 -1.28 24.57 -12.19
CA SER A 499 -2.65 24.51 -12.71
C SER A 499 -2.92 23.23 -13.50
N GLN A 500 -1.99 22.83 -14.39
CA GLN A 500 -2.13 21.58 -15.16
C GLN A 500 -2.11 20.33 -14.27
N LEU A 501 -1.26 20.28 -13.25
CA LEU A 501 -1.25 19.18 -12.30
C LEU A 501 -2.51 19.16 -11.45
N PHE A 502 -3.01 20.33 -11.04
CA PHE A 502 -4.23 20.44 -10.24
C PHE A 502 -5.46 19.88 -10.98
N SER A 503 -5.57 20.17 -12.28
CA SER A 503 -6.67 19.69 -13.12
C SER A 503 -6.56 18.19 -13.43
N THR A 504 -5.35 17.66 -13.65
CA THR A 504 -5.12 16.28 -14.10
C THR A 504 -4.86 15.26 -12.99
N ARG A 505 -4.57 15.67 -11.75
CA ARG A 505 -4.18 14.76 -10.66
C ARG A 505 -5.26 13.78 -10.19
N ARG A 506 -6.54 14.05 -10.45
CA ARG A 506 -7.66 13.22 -9.93
C ARG A 506 -7.52 11.79 -10.43
N GLY A 507 -7.56 10.83 -9.50
CA GLY A 507 -7.39 9.40 -9.83
C GLY A 507 -5.94 8.95 -10.05
N ASN A 508 -4.95 9.86 -9.98
CA ASN A 508 -3.54 9.53 -10.13
C ASN A 508 -2.74 9.92 -8.85
N PRO A 509 -2.41 8.94 -7.98
CA PRO A 509 -1.69 9.19 -6.73
C PRO A 509 -0.28 9.78 -6.92
N HIS A 510 0.35 9.56 -8.07
CA HIS A 510 1.64 10.13 -8.39
C HIS A 510 1.52 11.62 -8.72
N LEU A 511 0.63 11.98 -9.66
CA LEU A 511 0.39 13.39 -10.02
C LEU A 511 -0.11 14.19 -8.82
N THR A 512 -0.90 13.57 -7.94
CA THR A 512 -1.32 14.18 -6.66
C THR A 512 -0.12 14.55 -5.80
N ARG A 513 0.84 13.62 -5.60
CA ARG A 513 2.06 13.88 -4.83
C ARG A 513 2.95 14.97 -5.45
N VAL A 514 3.11 14.96 -6.78
CA VAL A 514 3.89 15.98 -7.49
C VAL A 514 3.24 17.35 -7.36
N CYS A 515 1.91 17.42 -7.50
CA CYS A 515 1.14 18.66 -7.31
C CYS A 515 1.30 19.21 -5.90
N THR A 516 1.09 18.38 -4.87
CA THR A 516 1.28 18.79 -3.46
C THR A 516 2.69 19.29 -3.19
N ARG A 517 3.72 18.62 -3.72
CA ARG A 517 5.10 19.05 -3.56
C ARG A 517 5.39 20.38 -4.25
N LEU A 518 4.82 20.62 -5.44
CA LEU A 518 4.95 21.91 -6.12
C LEU A 518 4.26 23.04 -5.35
N THR A 519 3.04 22.80 -4.87
CA THR A 519 2.34 23.73 -3.98
C THR A 519 3.22 24.09 -2.79
N ASP A 520 3.75 23.08 -2.09
CA ASP A 520 4.63 23.29 -0.95
C ASP A 520 5.87 24.14 -1.27
N VAL A 521 6.49 23.91 -2.43
CA VAL A 521 7.68 24.67 -2.87
C VAL A 521 7.32 26.12 -3.17
N LEU A 522 6.14 26.38 -3.72
CA LEU A 522 5.72 27.71 -4.15
C LEU A 522 5.11 28.55 -3.03
N SER A 523 4.28 27.96 -2.17
CA SER A 523 3.43 28.68 -1.21
C SER A 523 3.94 28.68 0.22
N LYS A 524 4.84 27.77 0.62
CA LYS A 524 5.39 27.75 1.98
C LYS A 524 6.54 28.76 2.15
N GLY A 525 6.64 29.31 3.35
CA GLY A 525 7.65 30.30 3.74
C GLY A 525 7.09 31.72 3.79
N GLU A 526 7.82 32.63 4.45
CA GLU A 526 7.48 34.05 4.55
C GLU A 526 8.73 34.90 4.25
N PRO A 527 8.81 35.60 3.10
CA PRO A 527 7.91 35.50 1.95
C PRO A 527 8.02 34.13 1.25
N SER A 528 6.91 33.64 0.71
CA SER A 528 6.87 32.40 -0.08
C SER A 528 7.66 32.55 -1.39
N LEU A 529 8.06 31.44 -2.02
CA LEU A 529 8.81 31.50 -3.28
C LEU A 529 8.03 32.26 -4.37
N VAL A 530 6.74 32.01 -4.51
CA VAL A 530 5.93 32.70 -5.54
C VAL A 530 5.83 34.20 -5.27
N GLN A 531 5.79 34.62 -4.00
CA GLN A 531 5.83 36.04 -3.65
C GLN A 531 7.17 36.68 -4.02
N ARG A 532 8.30 36.01 -3.71
CA ARG A 532 9.64 36.51 -4.10
C ARG A 532 9.81 36.60 -5.61
N LEU A 533 9.32 35.61 -6.36
CA LEU A 533 9.40 35.63 -7.82
C LEU A 533 8.52 36.71 -8.45
N LEU A 534 7.43 37.08 -7.78
CA LEU A 534 6.49 38.08 -8.27
C LEU A 534 6.78 39.49 -7.75
N GLU A 535 7.68 39.69 -6.78
CA GLU A 535 7.91 40.95 -6.04
C GLU A 535 8.20 42.18 -6.92
N THR A 536 8.82 41.98 -8.08
CA THR A 536 9.15 43.07 -9.01
C THR A 536 8.41 42.92 -10.35
N SER A 537 7.23 42.30 -10.33
CA SER A 537 6.45 42.05 -11.55
C SER A 537 5.71 43.30 -12.00
N ASP A 538 5.57 43.46 -13.31
CA ASP A 538 4.64 44.43 -13.88
C ASP A 538 3.18 43.95 -13.75
N MET A 539 2.23 44.88 -13.91
CA MET A 539 0.80 44.59 -13.79
C MET A 539 0.32 43.50 -14.77
N PRO A 540 0.76 43.47 -16.04
CA PRO A 540 0.44 42.36 -16.96
C PRO A 540 0.90 40.98 -16.44
N SER A 541 2.12 40.85 -15.90
CA SER A 541 2.60 39.57 -15.36
C SER A 541 1.81 39.13 -14.14
N LEU A 542 1.45 40.05 -13.25
CA LEU A 542 0.60 39.76 -12.09
C LEU A 542 -0.81 39.32 -12.51
N ARG A 543 -1.42 40.00 -13.48
CA ARG A 543 -2.72 39.60 -14.06
C ARG A 543 -2.63 38.23 -14.75
N GLY A 544 -1.52 37.94 -15.43
CA GLY A 544 -1.25 36.64 -16.02
C GLY A 544 -1.16 35.54 -14.96
N ALA A 545 -0.45 35.78 -13.86
CA ALA A 545 -0.33 34.85 -12.74
C ALA A 545 -1.68 34.56 -12.06
N THR A 546 -2.50 35.60 -11.80
CA THR A 546 -3.83 35.43 -11.22
C THR A 546 -4.81 34.74 -12.17
N LEU A 547 -4.71 35.00 -13.48
CA LEU A 547 -5.49 34.29 -14.50
C LEU A 547 -5.15 32.81 -14.58
N ILE A 548 -3.88 32.43 -14.40
CA ILE A 548 -3.50 31.01 -14.33
C ILE A 548 -4.11 30.37 -13.08
N CYS A 549 -4.10 31.07 -11.94
CA CYS A 549 -4.69 30.56 -10.70
C CYS A 549 -6.21 30.39 -10.80
N SER A 550 -6.92 31.30 -11.49
CA SER A 550 -8.36 31.22 -11.67
C SER A 550 -8.82 30.01 -12.51
N ARG A 551 -7.95 29.44 -13.34
CA ARG A 551 -8.18 28.16 -14.05
C ARG A 551 -8.16 26.94 -13.13
N GLY A 552 -7.72 27.10 -11.88
CA GLY A 552 -7.72 26.10 -10.83
C GLY A 552 -6.30 25.74 -10.38
N VAL A 553 -6.00 26.06 -9.12
CA VAL A 553 -4.78 25.69 -8.40
C VAL A 553 -5.12 25.34 -6.95
N ASP A 554 -4.12 24.93 -6.18
CA ASP A 554 -4.29 24.68 -4.75
C ASP A 554 -4.64 25.97 -3.98
N PRO A 555 -5.58 25.95 -3.01
CA PRO A 555 -5.98 27.15 -2.26
C PRO A 555 -4.83 27.86 -1.54
N ASP A 556 -3.81 27.14 -1.09
CA ASP A 556 -2.65 27.76 -0.42
C ASP A 556 -1.81 28.55 -1.41
N LEU A 557 -1.67 28.02 -2.63
CA LEU A 557 -0.97 28.69 -3.73
C LEU A 557 -1.76 29.90 -4.24
N ASP A 558 -3.08 29.76 -4.40
CA ASP A 558 -3.96 30.86 -4.80
C ASP A 558 -3.89 32.04 -3.83
N ARG A 559 -3.90 31.76 -2.51
CA ARG A 559 -3.71 32.78 -1.48
C ARG A 559 -2.35 33.46 -1.56
N ALA A 560 -1.28 32.71 -1.83
CA ALA A 560 0.07 33.26 -1.94
C ALA A 560 0.21 34.21 -3.15
N VAL A 561 -0.36 33.85 -4.30
CA VAL A 561 -0.40 34.70 -5.51
C VAL A 561 -1.29 35.93 -5.28
N THR A 562 -2.46 35.75 -4.66
CA THR A 562 -3.36 36.85 -4.28
C THR A 562 -2.66 37.86 -3.36
N ALA A 563 -1.93 37.37 -2.36
CA ALA A 563 -1.14 38.22 -1.47
C ALA A 563 -0.02 38.97 -2.22
N ALA A 564 0.67 38.32 -3.17
CA ALA A 564 1.67 38.97 -4.01
C ALA A 564 1.04 40.11 -4.83
N ALA A 565 -0.12 39.88 -5.46
CA ALA A 565 -0.82 40.90 -6.24
C ALA A 565 -1.30 42.08 -5.38
N LEU A 566 -1.88 41.82 -4.21
CA LEU A 566 -2.32 42.86 -3.27
C LEU A 566 -1.18 43.67 -2.66
N SER A 567 0.02 43.08 -2.56
CA SER A 567 1.21 43.80 -2.10
C SER A 567 1.73 44.81 -3.12
N HIS A 568 1.47 44.60 -4.42
CA HIS A 568 1.79 45.55 -5.48
C HIS A 568 0.73 46.65 -5.59
N ASP A 569 -0.55 46.26 -5.58
CA ASP A 569 -1.68 47.19 -5.59
C ASP A 569 -2.77 46.71 -4.64
N ARG A 570 -3.07 47.51 -3.62
CA ARG A 570 -4.15 47.24 -2.66
C ARG A 570 -5.53 47.17 -3.33
N HIS A 571 -5.69 47.79 -4.50
CA HIS A 571 -6.91 47.78 -5.31
C HIS A 571 -6.85 46.79 -6.48
N PHE A 572 -5.87 45.88 -6.50
CA PHE A 572 -5.66 44.93 -7.61
C PHE A 572 -6.93 44.14 -7.99
N PHE A 573 -7.74 43.76 -6.99
CA PHE A 573 -9.00 43.03 -7.17
C PHE A 573 -10.24 43.90 -7.00
N ALA A 574 -10.09 45.22 -6.89
CA ALA A 574 -11.25 46.10 -6.80
C ALA A 574 -12.04 46.03 -8.11
N VAL A 575 -13.30 45.60 -8.01
CA VAL A 575 -14.27 45.82 -9.08
C VAL A 575 -14.39 47.32 -9.24
N GLN A 576 -14.11 47.86 -10.43
CA GLN A 576 -14.37 49.28 -10.71
C GLN A 576 -15.85 49.55 -10.42
N THR A 577 -16.11 50.37 -9.40
CA THR A 577 -17.45 50.92 -9.15
C THR A 577 -17.63 52.10 -10.09
N GLY A 578 -18.15 51.80 -11.28
CA GLY A 578 -18.38 52.77 -12.35
C GLY A 578 -18.10 52.14 -13.73
N PRO A 579 -18.59 52.75 -14.83
CA PRO A 579 -18.22 52.33 -16.16
C PRO A 579 -16.70 52.37 -16.36
N PHE A 580 -16.12 51.39 -17.09
CA PHE A 580 -14.66 51.23 -17.16
C PHE A 580 -13.92 52.43 -17.76
N TRP A 581 -14.63 53.23 -18.53
CA TRP A 581 -14.16 54.46 -19.18
C TRP A 581 -14.13 55.68 -18.26
N GLU A 582 -14.65 55.56 -17.04
CA GLU A 582 -14.57 56.58 -16.01
C GLU A 582 -13.35 56.29 -15.11
N GLY A 583 -12.21 56.89 -15.46
CA GLY A 583 -10.95 56.69 -14.73
C GLY A 583 -9.77 57.43 -15.34
N LYS A 584 -8.60 57.26 -14.73
CA LYS A 584 -7.33 57.81 -15.26
C LYS A 584 -6.79 56.99 -16.44
N THR A 585 -7.13 55.70 -16.50
CA THR A 585 -6.69 54.79 -17.56
C THR A 585 -7.16 55.28 -18.92
N THR A 586 -6.23 55.35 -19.87
CA THR A 586 -6.54 55.62 -21.27
C THR A 586 -6.85 54.31 -21.96
N TRP A 587 -8.07 54.18 -22.51
CA TRP A 587 -8.46 53.03 -23.32
C TRP A 587 -8.26 53.31 -24.80
N THR A 588 -7.67 52.36 -25.54
CA THR A 588 -7.45 52.48 -26.98
C THR A 588 -7.42 51.10 -27.63
N THR A 589 -7.53 51.03 -28.96
CA THR A 589 -7.30 49.77 -29.68
C THR A 589 -5.82 49.44 -29.75
N LYS A 590 -5.49 48.19 -30.06
CA LYS A 590 -4.12 47.76 -30.32
C LYS A 590 -3.44 48.60 -31.40
N ILE A 591 -4.16 48.97 -32.45
CA ILE A 591 -3.67 49.84 -33.54
C ILE A 591 -3.34 51.23 -33.00
N GLY A 592 -4.20 51.80 -32.16
CA GLY A 592 -3.97 53.09 -31.50
C GLY A 592 -2.74 53.06 -30.58
N LEU A 593 -2.59 51.99 -29.79
CA LEU A 593 -1.42 51.77 -28.94
C LEU A 593 -0.12 51.65 -29.73
N GLU A 594 -0.12 50.90 -30.83
CA GLU A 594 1.04 50.74 -31.72
C GLU A 594 1.44 52.08 -32.35
N ARG A 595 0.46 52.88 -32.80
CA ARG A 595 0.69 54.23 -33.33
C ARG A 595 1.34 55.12 -32.28
N ARG A 596 0.76 55.20 -31.08
CA ARG A 596 1.28 56.04 -29.99
C ARG A 596 2.68 55.62 -29.55
N SER A 597 2.92 54.31 -29.47
CA SER A 597 4.25 53.76 -29.17
C SER A 597 5.25 54.03 -30.30
N GLY A 598 4.79 54.12 -31.55
CA GLY A 598 5.59 54.53 -32.70
C GLY A 598 5.99 56.01 -32.64
N GLU A 599 5.07 56.89 -32.25
CA GLU A 599 5.34 58.33 -32.04
C GLU A 599 6.40 58.55 -30.94
N LEU A 600 6.30 57.81 -29.83
CA LEU A 600 7.30 57.88 -28.75
C LEU A 600 8.67 57.40 -29.24
N ARG A 601 8.73 56.32 -30.03
CA ARG A 601 9.98 55.84 -30.64
C ARG A 601 10.58 56.88 -31.58
N GLU A 602 9.77 57.55 -32.41
CA GLU A 602 10.25 58.63 -33.28
C GLU A 602 10.85 59.80 -32.45
N LEU A 603 10.23 60.15 -31.33
CA LEU A 603 10.76 61.19 -30.44
C LEU A 603 12.09 60.79 -29.79
N THR A 604 12.14 59.60 -29.22
CA THR A 604 13.28 59.11 -28.42
C THR A 604 14.47 58.66 -29.26
N GLU A 605 14.22 57.99 -30.38
CA GLU A 605 15.28 57.41 -31.23
C GLU A 605 15.70 58.34 -32.37
N THR A 606 14.87 59.32 -32.77
CA THR A 606 15.15 60.20 -33.91
C THR A 606 15.22 61.68 -33.53
N LYS A 607 14.13 62.27 -33.02
CA LYS A 607 14.02 63.73 -32.85
C LYS A 607 14.92 64.27 -31.72
N ILE A 608 14.93 63.63 -30.56
CA ILE A 608 15.78 64.04 -29.41
C ILE A 608 17.28 63.92 -29.78
N PRO A 609 17.78 62.80 -30.32
CA PRO A 609 19.17 62.70 -30.77
C PRO A 609 19.54 63.71 -31.86
N ALA A 610 18.64 63.99 -32.81
CA ALA A 610 18.87 64.99 -33.85
C ALA A 610 18.99 66.41 -33.26
N ASN A 611 18.19 66.74 -32.24
CA ASN A 611 18.26 68.02 -31.55
C ASN A 611 19.54 68.17 -30.71
N GLU A 612 20.03 67.09 -30.07
CA GLU A 612 21.33 67.09 -29.38
C GLU A 612 22.50 67.42 -30.33
N VAL A 613 22.47 66.88 -31.55
CA VAL A 613 23.45 67.22 -32.60
C VAL A 613 23.33 68.70 -33.01
N ALA A 614 22.11 69.25 -33.07
CA ALA A 614 21.88 70.66 -33.36
C ALA A 614 22.40 71.59 -32.25
N ILE A 615 22.20 71.23 -30.98
CA ILE A 615 22.76 71.94 -29.82
C ILE A 615 24.29 71.94 -29.89
N GLY A 616 24.92 70.79 -30.18
CA GLY A 616 26.37 70.69 -30.30
C GLY A 616 26.94 71.55 -31.43
N LYS A 617 26.22 71.67 -32.56
CA LYS A 617 26.60 72.57 -33.66
C LYS A 617 26.43 74.04 -33.28
N ALA A 618 25.31 74.42 -32.66
CA ALA A 618 25.07 75.79 -32.22
C ALA A 618 26.08 76.24 -31.14
N ALA A 619 26.47 75.34 -30.24
CA ALA A 619 27.49 75.60 -29.21
C ALA A 619 28.90 75.84 -29.78
N ALA A 620 29.18 75.39 -31.01
CA ALA A 620 30.47 75.60 -31.67
C ALA A 620 30.62 76.99 -32.31
N TYR A 621 29.55 77.78 -32.43
CA TYR A 621 29.55 79.07 -33.15
C TYR A 621 29.94 80.31 -32.33
N GLY A 622 30.41 80.15 -31.09
CA GLY A 622 30.95 81.26 -30.29
C GLY A 622 30.11 81.58 -29.05
N ASP A 623 30.05 82.85 -28.67
CA ASP A 623 29.57 83.30 -27.35
C ASP A 623 28.12 82.84 -27.07
N LEU A 624 27.97 81.97 -26.07
CA LEU A 624 26.73 81.25 -25.77
C LEU A 624 25.62 82.17 -25.24
N SER A 625 25.97 83.33 -24.68
CA SER A 625 25.00 84.26 -24.08
C SER A 625 24.25 85.14 -25.09
N GLU A 626 24.65 85.17 -26.37
CA GLU A 626 23.96 85.92 -27.44
C GLU A 626 23.46 85.03 -28.59
N ASN A 627 23.62 83.71 -28.48
CA ASN A 627 23.30 82.79 -29.57
C ASN A 627 21.83 82.34 -29.53
N ALA A 628 20.97 83.08 -30.25
CA ALA A 628 19.55 82.76 -30.38
C ALA A 628 19.26 81.35 -30.95
N GLU A 629 20.15 80.80 -31.78
CA GLU A 629 20.01 79.43 -32.30
C GLU A 629 20.26 78.38 -31.21
N TRP A 630 21.18 78.66 -30.28
CA TRP A 630 21.44 77.79 -29.13
C TRP A 630 20.31 77.83 -28.10
N GLU A 631 19.78 79.02 -27.80
CA GLU A 631 18.61 79.16 -26.91
C GLU A 631 17.37 78.44 -27.49
N ALA A 632 17.11 78.59 -28.78
CA ALA A 632 16.01 77.90 -29.46
C ALA A 632 16.17 76.38 -29.44
N ALA A 633 17.38 75.86 -29.67
CA ALA A 633 17.65 74.42 -29.65
C ALA A 633 17.55 73.82 -28.24
N MET A 634 17.95 74.56 -27.21
CA MET A 634 17.77 74.17 -25.80
C MET A 634 16.30 74.15 -25.39
N GLU A 635 15.50 75.10 -25.85
CA GLU A 635 14.06 75.12 -25.59
C GLU A 635 13.35 73.97 -26.31
N GLU A 636 13.73 73.68 -27.57
CA GLU A 636 13.22 72.52 -28.30
C GLU A 636 13.60 71.20 -27.61
N GLN A 637 14.81 71.08 -27.03
CA GLN A 637 15.20 69.90 -26.24
C GLN A 637 14.28 69.68 -25.05
N ARG A 638 13.97 70.75 -24.30
CA ARG A 638 13.06 70.68 -23.16
C ARG A 638 11.67 70.25 -23.61
N ASN A 639 11.17 70.85 -24.70
CA ASN A 639 9.86 70.51 -25.27
C ASN A 639 9.78 69.05 -25.71
N LEU A 640 10.78 68.56 -26.46
CA LEU A 640 10.81 67.17 -26.93
C LEU A 640 10.93 66.17 -25.77
N THR A 641 11.78 66.47 -24.78
CA THR A 641 11.99 65.60 -23.61
C THR A 641 10.75 65.56 -22.72
N GLN A 642 10.12 66.71 -22.45
CA GLN A 642 8.88 66.77 -21.67
C GLN A 642 7.76 66.01 -22.38
N ARG A 643 7.61 66.19 -23.70
CA ARG A 643 6.64 65.45 -24.50
C ARG A 643 6.87 63.94 -24.46
N ALA A 644 8.11 63.48 -24.52
CA ALA A 644 8.43 62.07 -24.39
C ALA A 644 8.07 61.52 -22.99
N MET A 645 8.40 62.26 -21.93
CA MET A 645 8.04 61.90 -20.55
C MET A 645 6.52 61.83 -20.34
N ASP A 646 5.78 62.81 -20.86
CA ASP A 646 4.32 62.84 -20.79
C ASP A 646 3.71 61.65 -21.55
N MET A 647 4.23 61.34 -22.75
CA MET A 647 3.79 60.17 -23.53
C MET A 647 4.11 58.84 -22.85
N GLU A 648 5.28 58.71 -22.23
CA GLU A 648 5.61 57.52 -21.44
C GLU A 648 4.68 57.36 -20.24
N ALA A 649 4.36 58.45 -19.54
CA ALA A 649 3.44 58.43 -18.42
C ALA A 649 2.02 58.01 -18.88
N GLU A 650 1.54 58.56 -19.99
CA GLU A 650 0.27 58.17 -20.60
C GLU A 650 0.25 56.69 -21.00
N LEU A 651 1.32 56.18 -21.64
CA LEU A 651 1.42 54.78 -22.05
C LEU A 651 1.46 53.81 -20.86
N ARG A 652 2.03 54.21 -19.71
CA ARG A 652 1.98 53.42 -18.47
C ARG A 652 0.57 53.32 -17.89
N GLU A 653 -0.25 54.34 -18.10
CA GLU A 653 -1.65 54.40 -17.66
C GLU A 653 -2.62 54.01 -18.79
N THR A 654 -2.24 53.09 -19.68
CA THR A 654 -3.08 52.64 -20.82
C THR A 654 -3.46 51.18 -20.73
N ASP A 655 -4.65 50.83 -21.19
CA ASP A 655 -5.11 49.45 -21.35
C ASP A 655 -5.91 49.30 -22.67
N LEU A 656 -6.09 48.06 -23.12
CA LEU A 656 -6.65 47.73 -24.43
C LEU A 656 -8.18 47.55 -24.37
N LEU A 657 -8.89 48.13 -25.33
CA LEU A 657 -10.34 47.94 -25.49
C LEU A 657 -10.71 46.48 -25.78
N GLU A 658 -9.82 45.74 -26.42
CA GLU A 658 -9.95 44.31 -26.72
C GLU A 658 -10.03 43.43 -25.45
N ASN A 659 -9.52 43.92 -24.32
CA ASN A 659 -9.53 43.21 -23.04
C ASN A 659 -10.80 43.48 -22.21
N VAL A 660 -11.70 44.34 -22.71
CA VAL A 660 -12.86 44.81 -21.96
C VAL A 660 -14.12 44.03 -22.33
N VAL A 661 -14.89 43.64 -21.31
CA VAL A 661 -16.25 43.14 -21.51
C VAL A 661 -17.18 44.34 -21.63
N LEU A 662 -17.69 44.59 -22.84
CA LEU A 662 -18.59 45.70 -23.12
C LEU A 662 -19.97 45.49 -22.46
N PRO A 663 -20.65 46.56 -22.01
CA PRO A 663 -22.02 46.47 -21.50
C PRO A 663 -23.01 46.13 -22.62
N ASP A 664 -23.96 45.24 -22.32
CA ASP A 664 -24.97 44.81 -23.29
C ASP A 664 -25.92 45.96 -23.65
N GLY A 665 -25.93 46.34 -24.93
CA GLY A 665 -26.91 47.28 -25.50
C GLY A 665 -26.73 48.75 -25.15
N ALA A 666 -25.69 49.11 -24.38
CA ALA A 666 -25.37 50.48 -23.98
C ALA A 666 -24.09 50.98 -24.67
N ALA A 667 -24.07 52.27 -25.01
CA ALA A 667 -22.91 52.90 -25.65
C ALA A 667 -21.69 52.91 -24.71
N ALA A 668 -20.57 52.42 -25.19
CA ALA A 668 -19.29 52.33 -24.48
C ALA A 668 -18.12 52.54 -25.46
N PRO A 669 -16.89 52.84 -24.99
CA PRO A 669 -15.72 52.74 -25.86
C PRO A 669 -15.59 51.33 -26.43
N GLY A 670 -15.35 51.21 -27.74
CA GLY A 670 -15.45 49.94 -28.47
C GLY A 670 -16.82 49.67 -29.09
N THR A 671 -17.74 50.65 -29.08
CA THR A 671 -19.07 50.52 -29.73
C THR A 671 -19.25 51.51 -30.88
N LYS A 672 -20.13 51.13 -31.79
CA LYS A 672 -20.67 51.95 -32.87
C LYS A 672 -22.08 52.39 -32.50
N VAL A 673 -22.31 53.69 -32.54
CA VAL A 673 -23.57 54.32 -32.12
C VAL A 673 -24.16 55.07 -33.31
N MET A 674 -25.42 54.78 -33.61
CA MET A 674 -26.21 55.54 -34.58
C MET A 674 -27.23 56.39 -33.83
N TYR A 675 -27.26 57.70 -34.10
CA TYR A 675 -28.13 58.65 -33.43
C TYR A 675 -28.82 59.60 -34.42
N ARG A 676 -29.96 60.15 -34.01
CA ARG A 676 -30.76 61.11 -34.79
C ARG A 676 -30.77 62.47 -34.11
N GLU A 677 -30.36 63.49 -34.86
CA GLU A 677 -30.41 64.91 -34.45
C GLU A 677 -31.84 65.45 -34.48
N ALA A 678 -32.09 66.58 -33.78
CA ALA A 678 -33.40 67.24 -33.76
C ALA A 678 -33.91 67.65 -35.16
N GLY A 679 -32.99 67.87 -36.11
CA GLY A 679 -33.30 68.14 -37.51
C GLY A 679 -33.66 66.91 -38.36
N GLY A 680 -33.76 65.72 -37.75
CA GLY A 680 -34.09 64.45 -38.42
C GLY A 680 -32.94 63.81 -39.20
N ARG A 681 -31.72 64.33 -39.08
CA ARG A 681 -30.52 63.73 -39.69
C ARG A 681 -29.98 62.61 -38.82
N GLU A 682 -29.67 61.48 -39.44
CA GLU A 682 -29.06 60.33 -38.78
C GLU A 682 -27.54 60.36 -38.99
N ARG A 683 -26.79 60.08 -37.94
CA ARG A 683 -25.32 59.99 -37.96
C ARG A 683 -24.86 58.74 -37.25
N GLU A 684 -23.74 58.19 -37.72
CA GLU A 684 -23.11 57.01 -37.15
C GLU A 684 -21.67 57.35 -36.74
N VAL A 685 -21.30 56.97 -35.53
CA VAL A 685 -19.96 57.21 -34.97
C VAL A 685 -19.41 55.96 -34.29
N ALA A 686 -18.10 55.75 -34.41
CA ALA A 686 -17.36 54.73 -33.68
C ALA A 686 -16.71 55.38 -32.45
N ILE A 687 -17.06 54.95 -31.25
CA ILE A 687 -16.51 55.50 -30.01
C ILE A 687 -15.25 54.70 -29.66
N LEU A 688 -14.06 55.28 -29.84
CA LEU A 688 -12.77 54.65 -29.54
C LEU A 688 -11.89 55.57 -28.68
N GLY A 689 -10.63 55.18 -28.47
CA GLY A 689 -9.63 55.94 -27.73
C GLY A 689 -9.11 57.18 -28.45
N PRO A 690 -8.37 58.05 -27.74
CA PRO A 690 -7.83 59.29 -28.30
C PRO A 690 -6.73 59.10 -29.35
N TRP A 691 -6.15 57.90 -29.45
CA TRP A 691 -5.05 57.60 -30.39
C TRP A 691 -5.49 56.79 -31.59
N ASP A 692 -6.76 56.38 -31.60
CA ASP A 692 -7.36 55.62 -32.68
C ASP A 692 -7.54 56.49 -33.92
N GLY A 693 -7.53 55.87 -35.11
CA GLY A 693 -7.57 56.62 -36.40
C GLY A 693 -8.82 57.46 -36.56
N GLU A 694 -8.85 58.35 -37.57
CA GLU A 694 -10.03 59.18 -37.85
C GLU A 694 -11.26 58.37 -38.30
N PHE A 695 -11.02 57.16 -38.84
CA PHE A 695 -12.06 56.25 -39.32
C PHE A 695 -11.80 54.81 -38.87
N TRP A 696 -12.88 54.08 -38.59
CA TRP A 696 -12.88 52.65 -38.30
C TRP A 696 -14.00 51.99 -39.11
N ASP A 697 -13.65 51.03 -39.98
CA ASP A 697 -14.59 50.37 -40.89
C ASP A 697 -15.49 51.33 -41.70
N GLY A 698 -14.92 52.48 -42.13
CA GLY A 698 -15.63 53.51 -42.90
C GLY A 698 -16.50 54.45 -42.07
N VAL A 699 -16.54 54.29 -40.75
CA VAL A 699 -17.29 55.13 -39.80
C VAL A 699 -16.34 56.11 -39.14
N GLN A 700 -16.80 57.35 -38.91
CA GLN A 700 -16.00 58.36 -38.23
C GLN A 700 -15.74 57.95 -36.77
N VAL A 701 -14.48 58.00 -36.35
CA VAL A 701 -14.08 57.74 -34.97
C VAL A 701 -14.20 59.00 -34.15
N VAL A 702 -14.78 58.85 -32.96
CA VAL A 702 -14.89 59.89 -31.95
C VAL A 702 -14.25 59.37 -30.68
N SER A 703 -13.29 60.14 -30.14
CA SER A 703 -12.68 59.80 -28.86
C SER A 703 -13.76 59.74 -27.77
N TYR A 704 -13.76 58.72 -26.92
CA TYR A 704 -14.67 58.63 -25.79
C TYR A 704 -14.55 59.81 -24.80
N ARG A 705 -13.43 60.55 -24.84
CA ARG A 705 -13.22 61.78 -24.06
C ARG A 705 -13.80 63.04 -24.72
N ALA A 706 -14.26 62.96 -25.97
CA ALA A 706 -14.86 64.09 -26.68
C ALA A 706 -16.28 64.37 -26.15
N PRO A 707 -16.73 65.64 -26.10
CA PRO A 707 -18.05 65.99 -25.57
C PRO A 707 -19.22 65.26 -26.24
N LEU A 708 -19.10 64.99 -27.55
CA LEU A 708 -20.07 64.19 -28.32
C LEU A 708 -20.19 62.76 -27.79
N ALA A 709 -19.06 62.06 -27.64
CA ALA A 709 -19.09 60.69 -27.13
C ALA A 709 -19.51 60.66 -25.65
N ALA A 710 -19.02 61.60 -24.84
CA ALA A 710 -19.35 61.67 -23.41
C ALA A 710 -20.87 61.77 -23.17
N GLY A 711 -21.61 62.50 -24.00
CA GLY A 711 -23.08 62.57 -23.90
C GLY A 711 -23.80 61.29 -24.38
N LEU A 712 -23.18 60.49 -25.25
CA LEU A 712 -23.73 59.22 -25.74
C LEU A 712 -23.42 58.04 -24.81
N LEU A 713 -22.30 58.06 -24.07
CA LEU A 713 -21.87 56.96 -23.22
C LEU A 713 -22.94 56.59 -22.19
N GLY A 714 -23.16 55.28 -22.01
CA GLY A 714 -24.15 54.72 -21.09
C GLY A 714 -25.59 54.71 -21.58
N THR A 715 -25.90 55.36 -22.71
CA THR A 715 -27.25 55.37 -23.29
C THR A 715 -27.50 54.16 -24.18
N SER A 716 -28.75 53.68 -24.17
CA SER A 716 -29.18 52.49 -24.90
C SER A 716 -29.99 52.85 -26.14
N ALA A 717 -30.16 51.89 -27.07
CA ALA A 717 -31.03 52.08 -28.23
C ALA A 717 -32.49 52.37 -27.81
N GLY A 718 -33.07 53.42 -28.37
CA GLY A 718 -34.40 53.93 -28.04
C GLY A 718 -34.42 55.02 -26.96
N GLU A 719 -33.27 55.35 -26.35
CA GLU A 719 -33.15 56.43 -25.36
C GLU A 719 -32.74 57.75 -25.99
N THR A 720 -33.03 58.86 -25.30
CA THR A 720 -32.57 60.19 -25.68
C THR A 720 -31.35 60.58 -24.86
N ALA A 721 -30.33 61.10 -25.54
CA ALA A 721 -29.08 61.57 -24.96
C ALA A 721 -28.97 63.10 -25.07
N ASP A 722 -28.58 63.76 -23.99
CA ASP A 722 -28.34 65.21 -23.97
C ASP A 722 -26.86 65.49 -24.24
N LEU A 723 -26.56 66.05 -25.41
CA LEU A 723 -25.20 66.35 -25.84
C LEU A 723 -24.82 67.79 -25.49
N VAL A 724 -23.68 67.96 -24.83
CA VAL A 724 -23.08 69.28 -24.57
C VAL A 724 -22.02 69.55 -25.64
N LEU A 725 -22.41 70.12 -26.77
CA LEU A 725 -21.50 70.43 -27.87
C LEU A 725 -20.97 71.87 -27.75
N PRO A 726 -19.80 72.19 -28.37
CA PRO A 726 -19.31 73.56 -28.44
C PRO A 726 -20.31 74.55 -29.08
N SER A 727 -21.25 74.05 -29.89
CA SER A 727 -22.31 74.79 -30.55
C SER A 727 -23.57 75.02 -29.70
N GLY A 728 -23.67 74.42 -28.51
CA GLY A 728 -24.84 74.46 -27.64
C GLY A 728 -25.28 73.06 -27.17
N GLU A 729 -26.28 73.01 -26.30
CA GLU A 729 -26.93 71.77 -25.86
C GLU A 729 -27.91 71.27 -26.94
N GLU A 730 -27.82 70.00 -27.29
CA GLU A 730 -28.71 69.35 -28.26
C GLU A 730 -29.13 67.97 -27.73
N GLN A 731 -30.44 67.67 -27.80
CA GLN A 731 -30.95 66.36 -27.47
C GLN A 731 -31.02 65.49 -28.73
N VAL A 732 -30.48 64.27 -28.66
CA VAL A 732 -30.46 63.31 -29.76
C VAL A 732 -31.13 62.00 -29.36
N GLU A 733 -31.71 61.28 -30.31
CA GLU A 733 -32.30 59.95 -30.10
C GLU A 733 -31.29 58.87 -30.54
N VAL A 734 -30.98 57.92 -29.68
CA VAL A 734 -30.08 56.79 -30.01
C VAL A 734 -30.88 55.71 -30.72
N LEU A 735 -30.52 55.43 -31.97
CA LEU A 735 -31.24 54.47 -32.82
C LEU A 735 -30.68 53.05 -32.69
N SER A 736 -29.37 52.91 -32.57
CA SER A 736 -28.71 51.61 -32.35
C SER A 736 -27.36 51.75 -31.68
N VAL A 737 -27.00 50.72 -30.92
CA VAL A 737 -25.67 50.53 -30.34
C VAL A 737 -25.21 49.13 -30.70
N THR A 738 -24.03 49.02 -31.30
CA THR A 738 -23.45 47.73 -31.72
C THR A 738 -21.98 47.66 -31.34
N PRO A 739 -21.47 46.54 -30.78
CA PRO A 739 -20.04 46.35 -30.56
C PRO A 739 -19.25 46.44 -31.87
N LEU A 740 -18.08 47.08 -31.83
CA LEU A 740 -17.12 47.05 -32.94
C LEU A 740 -16.36 45.72 -32.90
N VAL A 741 -15.96 45.25 -34.08
CA VAL A 741 -15.02 44.14 -34.20
C VAL A 741 -13.62 44.73 -34.08
N LEU A 742 -12.94 44.43 -32.98
CA LEU A 742 -11.55 44.81 -32.73
C LEU A 742 -10.70 43.54 -32.90
N GLU A 743 -9.73 43.57 -33.82
CA GLU A 743 -8.86 42.42 -34.15
C GLU A 743 -7.53 42.39 -33.37
#